data_AF-A0AAX0KC79-F1
#
_entry.id   AF-A0AAX0KC79-F1
#
_cell.length_a   1.000
_cell.length_b   1.000
_cell.length_c   1.000
_cell.angle_alpha   90.00
_cell.angle_beta   90.00
_cell.angle_gamma   90.00
#
_symmetry.space_group_name_H-M   'P 1'
#
loop_
_entity.id
_entity.type
_entity.pdbx_description
1 polymer ?
#
loop_
_entity_poly.entity_id
_entity_poly.type
_entity_poly.pdbx_seq_one_letter_code
_entity_poly.pdbx_strand_id
1 'polypeptide(L)'
;MLVETDGETVFSSRGALATGMENSLQSAVRDQVHSNTRVRFPMVRKGFLASPENPQGIRGQDEFVRVSWDEALDLIHRQHKRIREAYGPASIFAGSYGWRSNGVLHKASTLLQRYMALAGGYTGHLGDYSTGAAQAIMPYVVGGSEVYQQQTSWPLVLEHSDVVVLWSANPLNTLKIAWNASDEQGLSYFSALRDSGKKLICIDPMRSETVDFFGDKMEWVAPHMGTDVALMLGIAHTLVENGWHDEAFLARCTTGYAVFASYLLGESDGIAKTAEWAAEICGVGAAKIRELAAIFHQNTTMLMAGWGMQRQQFGEQKHWMIVTLAAMLGQIGTPGGGFGLSYHFANGGNPTRRSAVLSSMQGSLPGGCDAVDQIPVARIVEALENPGGAYQHNGMNRRFPDIRFIWWAGGANFTHHQDTNRLIRAWQKPELVVISECFWTAAAKHADIVLPATTSFERNDLTMTGDYSNQHLVPMKQVVPPRYEARNDFDIFAELSERWEKGGYARFTEGKSELQWLETFYNVARQRGASQQVELPPFAEFWQANQLIEMPENPDSARFIRFADFCRDPQAHPLKTASGKIEIFSQRIADYAYPDCPGHPMWLVPDEWQGNAEPEQLQVLSAHPAHRLHSQLNYSSLRELYAVANREPVTIHPDDAQARGIQDGDTVRLWNSRGQILAGAVISEGIKPGVICIHEGAWPDLDLTADGICKNGAVNVLTKDLPSSRLGNGCAGNTALAWLEKYNGPELTLTAFEPPASS
;
A
#
# COMPACT_ATOMS: atom_id res chain seq x y z
N MET A 1 -6.39 -3.79 20.85
CA MET A 1 -5.24 -4.27 21.66
C MET A 1 -5.60 -4.14 23.13
N LEU A 2 -5.06 -5.01 23.97
CA LEU A 2 -5.09 -4.86 25.43
C LEU A 2 -3.73 -4.33 25.87
N VAL A 3 -3.73 -3.31 26.73
CA VAL A 3 -2.52 -2.59 27.15
C VAL A 3 -2.43 -2.61 28.66
N GLU A 4 -1.25 -2.98 29.17
CA GLU A 4 -0.94 -2.96 30.60
C GLU A 4 -0.24 -1.64 30.95
N THR A 5 -0.80 -0.89 31.89
CA THR A 5 -0.31 0.45 32.25
C THR A 5 -0.72 0.83 33.68
N ASP A 6 0.04 1.75 34.28
CA ASP A 6 -0.32 2.47 35.51
C ASP A 6 -1.07 3.80 35.24
N GLY A 7 -1.39 4.09 33.97
CA GLY A 7 -2.01 5.34 33.50
C GLY A 7 -1.01 6.40 33.01
N GLU A 8 0.29 6.20 33.25
CA GLU A 8 1.36 7.11 32.79
C GLU A 8 2.37 6.37 31.91
N THR A 9 2.68 5.13 32.28
CA THR A 9 3.66 4.26 31.64
C THR A 9 2.95 3.02 31.11
N VAL A 10 3.03 2.81 29.80
CA VAL A 10 2.73 1.51 29.18
C VAL A 10 3.85 0.50 29.48
N PHE A 11 3.52 -0.63 30.11
CA PHE A 11 4.46 -1.72 30.40
C PHE A 11 4.52 -2.75 29.27
N SER A 12 3.35 -3.20 28.81
CA SER A 12 3.24 -4.25 27.80
C SER A 12 1.93 -4.13 27.00
N SER A 13 1.83 -4.84 25.88
CA SER A 13 0.60 -4.93 25.09
C SER A 13 0.46 -6.25 24.35
N ARG A 14 -0.79 -6.63 24.04
CA ARG A 14 -1.11 -7.83 23.27
C ARG A 14 -2.40 -7.69 22.46
N GLY A 15 -2.65 -8.65 21.57
CA GLY A 15 -3.91 -8.83 20.87
C GLY A 15 -5.09 -8.97 21.83
N ALA A 16 -6.22 -8.35 21.46
CA ALA A 16 -7.49 -8.52 22.17
C ALA A 16 -8.29 -9.73 21.65
N LEU A 17 -8.04 -10.12 20.39
CA LEU A 17 -8.62 -11.30 19.76
C LEU A 17 -7.65 -12.47 19.93
N ALA A 18 -8.19 -13.68 20.10
CA ALA A 18 -7.38 -14.90 20.09
C ALA A 18 -7.02 -15.24 18.64
N THR A 19 -5.73 -15.46 18.37
CA THR A 19 -5.24 -15.70 17.01
C THR A 19 -4.30 -16.91 17.03
N GLY A 20 -4.30 -17.69 15.94
CA GLY A 20 -3.49 -18.90 15.83
C GLY A 20 -2.01 -18.65 15.55
N MET A 21 -1.63 -17.40 15.25
CA MET A 21 -0.27 -17.00 14.90
C MET A 21 0.08 -15.68 15.56
N GLU A 22 1.33 -15.59 16.03
CA GLU A 22 1.83 -14.40 16.70
C GLU A 22 1.94 -13.21 15.74
N ASN A 23 1.38 -12.08 16.15
CA ASN A 23 1.52 -10.80 15.46
C ASN A 23 2.41 -9.88 16.29
N SER A 24 3.72 -9.86 15.98
CA SER A 24 4.71 -9.08 16.72
C SER A 24 4.39 -7.58 16.79
N LEU A 25 3.60 -7.04 15.86
CA LEU A 25 3.25 -5.61 15.83
C LEU A 25 2.38 -5.21 17.03
N GLN A 26 1.71 -6.16 17.67
CA GLN A 26 0.82 -5.92 18.81
C GLN A 26 1.57 -5.72 20.13
N SER A 27 2.88 -6.01 20.20
CA SER A 27 3.70 -5.80 21.41
C SER A 27 4.39 -4.43 21.47
N ALA A 28 4.40 -3.68 20.37
CA ALA A 28 5.17 -2.44 20.23
C ALA A 28 4.46 -1.17 20.75
N VAL A 29 3.39 -1.29 21.54
CA VAL A 29 2.66 -0.10 22.06
C VAL A 29 3.55 0.71 23.00
N ARG A 30 4.38 0.04 23.81
CA ARG A 30 5.35 0.71 24.70
C ARG A 30 6.30 1.58 23.90
N ASP A 31 6.86 1.07 22.81
CA ASP A 31 7.81 1.79 21.97
C ASP A 31 7.14 2.96 21.26
N GLN A 32 5.89 2.79 20.84
CA GLN A 32 5.12 3.90 20.28
C GLN A 32 5.01 5.03 21.30
N VAL A 33 4.64 4.78 22.55
CA VAL A 33 4.46 5.86 23.54
C VAL A 33 5.79 6.47 24.01
N HIS A 34 6.84 5.66 24.21
CA HIS A 34 8.03 6.06 24.96
C HIS A 34 9.32 6.16 24.16
N SER A 35 9.28 6.07 22.82
CA SER A 35 10.50 6.13 22.00
C SER A 35 11.26 7.45 22.15
N ASN A 36 12.60 7.38 22.10
CA ASN A 36 13.44 8.57 21.99
C ASN A 36 13.24 9.35 20.69
N THR A 37 12.61 8.74 19.67
CA THR A 37 12.28 9.40 18.40
C THR A 37 11.06 10.33 18.49
N ARG A 38 10.35 10.42 19.62
CA ARG A 38 9.14 11.28 19.73
C ARG A 38 9.45 12.74 19.37
N VAL A 39 8.57 13.34 18.58
CA VAL A 39 8.51 14.81 18.45
C VAL A 39 7.88 15.34 19.74
N ARG A 40 8.66 16.09 20.53
CA ARG A 40 8.24 16.52 21.89
C ARG A 40 7.53 17.87 21.90
N PHE A 41 7.87 18.75 20.96
CA PHE A 41 7.46 20.16 20.92
C PHE A 41 7.22 20.59 19.48
N PRO A 42 6.50 21.69 19.23
CA PRO A 42 6.52 22.37 17.94
C PRO A 42 7.95 22.82 17.60
N MET A 43 8.39 22.50 16.39
CA MET A 43 9.76 22.82 15.94
C MET A 43 9.70 23.51 14.59
N VAL A 44 10.50 24.56 14.41
CA VAL A 44 10.65 25.27 13.14
C VAL A 44 12.10 25.20 12.71
N ARG A 45 12.33 24.87 11.45
CA ARG A 45 13.65 24.87 10.84
C ARG A 45 14.27 26.27 10.93
N LYS A 46 15.49 26.37 11.46
CA LYS A 46 16.15 27.62 11.85
C LYS A 46 16.19 28.65 10.72
N GLY A 47 16.61 28.23 9.52
CA GLY A 47 16.66 29.11 8.36
C GLY A 47 15.29 29.55 7.84
N PHE A 48 14.23 28.77 8.08
CA PHE A 48 12.85 29.17 7.80
C PHE A 48 12.32 30.16 8.83
N LEU A 49 12.55 29.90 10.13
CA LEU A 49 12.12 30.78 11.22
C LEU A 49 12.70 32.19 11.08
N ALA A 50 13.98 32.29 10.70
CA ALA A 50 14.67 33.56 10.51
C ALA A 50 14.12 34.39 9.34
N SER A 51 13.64 33.73 8.27
CA SER A 51 13.17 34.39 7.05
C SER A 51 12.14 33.52 6.30
N PRO A 52 10.87 33.51 6.72
CA PRO A 52 9.85 32.61 6.14
C PRO A 52 9.57 32.83 4.65
N GLU A 53 9.80 34.05 4.14
CA GLU A 53 9.59 34.39 2.72
C GLU A 53 10.81 34.12 1.85
N ASN A 54 11.99 34.05 2.46
CA ASN A 54 13.24 33.68 1.77
C ASN A 54 14.12 32.83 2.71
N PRO A 55 13.73 31.57 2.96
CA PRO A 55 14.39 30.71 3.93
C PRO A 55 15.86 30.48 3.54
N GLN A 56 16.75 30.56 4.52
CA GLN A 56 18.15 30.13 4.35
C GLN A 56 18.28 28.64 4.71
N GLY A 57 19.38 27.98 4.35
CA GLY A 57 19.62 26.57 4.67
C GLY A 57 18.87 25.57 3.77
N ILE A 58 19.10 24.27 4.02
CA ILE A 58 18.58 23.17 3.19
C ILE A 58 17.73 22.24 4.08
N ARG A 59 16.52 21.88 3.64
CA ARG A 59 15.68 20.92 4.37
C ARG A 59 16.40 19.58 4.47
N GLY A 60 16.45 19.01 5.67
CA GLY A 60 17.19 17.77 5.97
C GLY A 60 18.63 17.97 6.44
N GLN A 61 19.17 19.20 6.39
CA GLN A 61 20.54 19.52 6.84
C GLN A 61 20.59 20.66 7.87
N ASP A 62 19.53 21.46 7.96
CA ASP A 62 19.44 22.61 8.86
C ASP A 62 19.02 22.19 10.28
N GLU A 63 19.30 23.06 11.25
CA GLU A 63 18.91 22.87 12.66
C GLU A 63 17.43 23.21 12.88
N PHE A 64 16.84 22.67 13.94
CA PHE A 64 15.49 23.03 14.39
C PHE A 64 15.53 23.89 15.65
N VAL A 65 14.61 24.85 15.74
CA VAL A 65 14.39 25.70 16.91
C VAL A 65 13.03 25.34 17.51
N ARG A 66 13.00 25.11 18.82
CA ARG A 66 11.74 24.93 19.55
C ARG A 66 10.99 26.24 19.59
N VAL A 67 9.69 26.20 19.29
CA VAL A 67 8.79 27.35 19.40
C VAL A 67 7.56 26.96 20.23
N SER A 68 6.78 27.96 20.65
CA SER A 68 5.47 27.71 21.24
C SER A 68 4.46 27.25 20.18
N TRP A 69 3.36 26.63 20.63
CA TRP A 69 2.24 26.29 19.76
C TRP A 69 1.66 27.51 19.05
N ASP A 70 1.46 28.63 19.76
CA ASP A 70 0.90 29.84 19.15
C ASP A 70 1.80 30.39 18.05
N GLU A 71 3.11 30.46 18.27
CA GLU A 71 4.07 30.90 17.24
C GLU A 71 4.06 29.99 16.02
N ALA A 72 4.01 28.67 16.21
CA ALA A 72 3.95 27.71 15.11
C ALA A 72 2.65 27.86 14.30
N LEU A 73 1.50 27.93 14.97
CA LEU A 73 0.19 28.05 14.31
C LEU A 73 0.01 29.40 13.61
N ASP A 74 0.50 30.49 14.21
CA ASP A 74 0.47 31.82 13.60
C ASP A 74 1.39 31.91 12.37
N LEU A 75 2.57 31.27 12.42
CA LEU A 75 3.46 31.18 11.28
C LEU A 75 2.83 30.37 10.13
N ILE A 76 2.24 29.21 10.42
CA ILE A 76 1.51 28.40 9.43
C ILE A 76 0.35 29.21 8.83
N HIS A 77 -0.48 29.84 9.67
CA HIS A 77 -1.62 30.62 9.22
C HIS A 77 -1.21 31.73 8.25
N ARG A 78 -0.20 32.54 8.62
CA ARG A 78 0.30 33.63 7.78
C ARG A 78 0.82 33.13 6.43
N GLN A 79 1.64 32.08 6.43
CA GLN A 79 2.22 31.55 5.20
C GLN A 79 1.19 30.84 4.33
N HIS A 80 0.27 30.06 4.92
CA HIS A 80 -0.85 29.45 4.19
C HIS A 80 -1.70 30.52 3.50
N LYS A 81 -2.10 31.57 4.22
CA LYS A 81 -2.89 32.67 3.67
C LYS A 81 -2.16 33.39 2.54
N ARG A 82 -0.89 33.75 2.74
CA ARG A 82 -0.04 34.39 1.72
C ARG A 82 0.05 33.55 0.44
N ILE A 83 0.41 32.27 0.56
CA ILE A 83 0.56 31.37 -0.59
C ILE A 83 -0.77 31.22 -1.34
N ARG A 84 -1.88 31.07 -0.60
CA ARG A 84 -3.22 30.98 -1.20
C ARG A 84 -3.59 32.26 -1.96
N GLU A 85 -3.38 33.42 -1.37
CA GLU A 85 -3.71 34.71 -1.99
C GLU A 85 -2.86 34.98 -3.24
N ALA A 86 -1.59 34.56 -3.22
CA ALA A 86 -0.66 34.77 -4.34
C ALA A 86 -0.83 33.76 -5.49
N TYR A 87 -1.11 32.49 -5.19
CA TYR A 87 -1.04 31.39 -6.17
C TYR A 87 -2.33 30.55 -6.30
N GLY A 88 -3.32 30.79 -5.44
CA GLY A 88 -4.61 30.09 -5.46
C GLY A 88 -4.61 28.72 -4.77
N PRO A 89 -5.79 28.07 -4.68
CA PRO A 89 -5.96 26.80 -3.95
C PRO A 89 -5.16 25.62 -4.54
N ALA A 90 -4.92 25.60 -5.85
CA ALA A 90 -4.21 24.50 -6.51
C ALA A 90 -2.71 24.44 -6.11
N SER A 91 -2.14 25.51 -5.57
CA SER A 91 -0.75 25.51 -5.10
C SER A 91 -0.54 24.85 -3.74
N ILE A 92 -1.61 24.41 -3.08
CA ILE A 92 -1.59 23.83 -1.74
C ILE A 92 -1.84 22.33 -1.87
N PHE A 93 -0.83 21.51 -1.65
CA PHE A 93 -0.96 20.06 -1.67
C PHE A 93 -1.27 19.52 -0.27
N ALA A 94 -2.47 18.95 -0.13
CA ALA A 94 -2.93 18.26 1.07
C ALA A 94 -3.48 16.86 0.76
N GLY A 95 -2.97 16.25 -0.33
CA GLY A 95 -3.25 14.87 -0.66
C GLY A 95 -2.83 13.92 0.47
N SER A 96 -1.63 14.12 1.02
CA SER A 96 -1.18 13.50 2.27
C SER A 96 -1.40 11.98 2.35
N TYR A 97 -0.98 11.24 1.32
CA TYR A 97 -1.14 9.78 1.28
C TYR A 97 -0.39 9.12 2.45
N GLY A 98 -1.04 8.16 3.11
CA GLY A 98 -0.45 7.43 4.21
C GLY A 98 -1.43 6.51 4.93
N TRP A 99 -0.87 5.56 5.67
CA TRP A 99 -1.61 4.57 6.43
C TRP A 99 -2.16 5.07 7.76
N ARG A 100 -1.74 6.27 8.22
CA ARG A 100 -2.16 6.93 9.48
C ARG A 100 -2.16 5.94 10.66
N SER A 101 -3.00 6.23 11.65
CA SER A 101 -3.50 5.25 12.60
C SER A 101 -5.01 5.07 12.43
N ASN A 102 -5.52 3.95 12.95
CA ASN A 102 -6.94 3.64 12.92
C ASN A 102 -7.78 4.54 13.87
N GLY A 103 -9.07 4.69 13.59
CA GLY A 103 -10.01 5.56 14.29
C GLY A 103 -11.08 6.14 13.34
N VAL A 104 -12.29 6.39 13.83
CA VAL A 104 -13.37 7.02 13.05
C VAL A 104 -13.36 8.55 13.18
N LEU A 105 -12.79 9.09 14.26
CA LEU A 105 -12.63 10.54 14.46
C LEU A 105 -11.23 11.01 14.05
N HIS A 106 -10.19 10.43 14.65
CA HIS A 106 -8.81 10.92 14.58
C HIS A 106 -8.07 10.42 13.34
N LYS A 107 -8.67 10.64 12.17
CA LYS A 107 -8.11 10.33 10.86
C LYS A 107 -7.30 11.52 10.36
N ALA A 108 -6.01 11.56 10.71
CA ALA A 108 -5.12 12.72 10.51
C ALA A 108 -5.24 13.38 9.12
N SER A 109 -5.13 12.62 8.03
CA SER A 109 -5.26 13.17 6.66
C SER A 109 -6.67 13.67 6.35
N THR A 110 -7.73 13.03 6.84
CA THR A 110 -9.11 13.47 6.68
C THR A 110 -9.37 14.77 7.44
N LEU A 111 -8.83 14.92 8.65
CA LEU A 111 -8.95 16.15 9.45
C LEU A 111 -8.17 17.31 8.81
N LEU A 112 -6.99 17.04 8.25
CA LEU A 112 -6.24 17.99 7.43
C LEU A 112 -7.08 18.47 6.25
N GLN A 113 -7.67 17.54 5.49
CA GLN A 113 -8.52 17.85 4.33
C GLN A 113 -9.75 18.66 4.75
N ARG A 114 -10.34 18.38 5.91
CA ARG A 114 -11.43 19.17 6.49
C ARG A 114 -11.02 20.61 6.76
N TYR A 115 -9.85 20.84 7.35
CA TYR A 115 -9.32 22.19 7.52
C TYR A 115 -9.04 22.86 6.18
N MET A 116 -8.43 22.15 5.23
CA MET A 116 -8.14 22.70 3.90
C MET A 116 -9.40 23.04 3.12
N ALA A 117 -10.47 22.26 3.30
CA ALA A 117 -11.75 22.54 2.69
C ALA A 117 -12.41 23.80 3.29
N LEU A 118 -12.26 23.99 4.60
CA LEU A 118 -12.68 25.22 5.28
C LEU A 118 -11.85 26.42 4.77
N ALA A 119 -10.55 26.20 4.56
CA ALA A 119 -9.62 27.20 4.07
C ALA A 119 -9.77 27.53 2.57
N GLY A 120 -10.70 26.90 1.85
CA GLY A 120 -11.04 27.26 0.47
C GLY A 120 -10.42 26.37 -0.61
N GLY A 121 -10.09 25.11 -0.28
CA GLY A 121 -9.71 24.09 -1.27
C GLY A 121 -8.22 23.91 -1.46
N TYR A 122 -7.84 22.79 -2.07
CA TYR A 122 -6.46 22.30 -2.16
C TYR A 122 -6.27 21.37 -3.37
N THR A 123 -5.02 21.01 -3.67
CA THR A 123 -4.68 19.89 -4.58
C THR A 123 -4.60 18.59 -3.79
N GLY A 124 -5.43 17.62 -4.17
CA GLY A 124 -5.44 16.26 -3.63
C GLY A 124 -4.62 15.27 -4.46
N HIS A 125 -4.87 13.97 -4.26
CA HIS A 125 -4.34 12.92 -5.13
C HIS A 125 -5.42 11.98 -5.66
N LEU A 126 -5.07 11.24 -6.73
CA LEU A 126 -5.82 10.12 -7.28
C LEU A 126 -5.09 8.80 -6.99
N GLY A 127 -5.85 7.74 -6.77
CA GLY A 127 -5.34 6.39 -6.53
C GLY A 127 -4.49 6.29 -5.26
N ASP A 128 -3.74 5.20 -5.17
CA ASP A 128 -2.89 4.84 -4.04
C ASP A 128 -1.62 4.11 -4.52
N TYR A 129 -0.65 3.94 -3.61
CA TYR A 129 0.60 3.20 -3.90
C TYR A 129 0.43 1.67 -3.85
N SER A 130 -0.74 1.17 -3.45
CA SER A 130 -0.98 -0.26 -3.29
C SER A 130 -1.40 -0.89 -4.61
N THR A 131 -2.36 -0.28 -5.31
CA THR A 131 -3.08 -0.85 -6.46
C THR A 131 -3.21 0.13 -7.62
N GLY A 132 -2.38 1.19 -7.68
CA GLY A 132 -2.45 2.27 -8.67
C GLY A 132 -2.67 1.84 -10.13
N ALA A 133 -2.06 0.73 -10.56
CA ALA A 133 -2.28 0.20 -11.91
C ALA A 133 -3.53 -0.68 -11.98
N ALA A 134 -3.70 -1.63 -11.06
CA ALA A 134 -4.85 -2.55 -11.04
C ALA A 134 -6.19 -1.81 -10.92
N GLN A 135 -6.29 -0.80 -10.05
CA GLN A 135 -7.51 -0.02 -9.86
C GLN A 135 -7.86 0.85 -11.08
N ALA A 136 -6.88 1.15 -11.94
CA ALA A 136 -7.11 1.89 -13.17
C ALA A 136 -7.61 0.98 -14.30
N ILE A 137 -7.10 -0.25 -14.40
CA ILE A 137 -7.43 -1.17 -15.50
C ILE A 137 -8.71 -1.98 -15.23
N MET A 138 -8.94 -2.46 -14.01
CA MET A 138 -10.06 -3.36 -13.69
C MET A 138 -11.45 -2.76 -14.00
N PRO A 139 -11.71 -1.45 -13.85
CA PRO A 139 -12.98 -0.85 -14.29
C PRO A 139 -13.28 -1.05 -15.79
N TYR A 140 -12.27 -1.11 -16.64
CA TYR A 140 -12.43 -1.40 -18.07
C TYR A 140 -12.69 -2.89 -18.31
N VAL A 141 -12.03 -3.76 -17.55
CA VAL A 141 -12.05 -5.22 -17.77
C VAL A 141 -13.30 -5.88 -17.19
N VAL A 142 -13.69 -5.50 -15.97
CA VAL A 142 -14.78 -6.16 -15.22
C VAL A 142 -15.78 -5.18 -14.59
N GLY A 143 -15.65 -3.87 -14.83
CA GLY A 143 -16.64 -2.86 -14.42
C GLY A 143 -16.53 -2.40 -12.95
N GLY A 144 -15.48 -2.80 -12.25
CA GLY A 144 -15.19 -2.40 -10.88
C GLY A 144 -13.69 -2.45 -10.59
N SER A 145 -13.25 -1.92 -9.44
CA SER A 145 -11.82 -1.93 -9.09
C SER A 145 -11.29 -3.33 -8.74
N GLU A 146 -12.17 -4.25 -8.31
CA GLU A 146 -11.94 -5.60 -7.76
C GLU A 146 -10.99 -5.76 -6.57
N VAL A 147 -9.90 -4.98 -6.52
CA VAL A 147 -8.85 -5.10 -5.51
C VAL A 147 -9.32 -4.83 -4.07
N TYR A 148 -10.41 -4.08 -3.87
CA TYR A 148 -10.96 -3.77 -2.54
C TYR A 148 -12.39 -4.30 -2.36
N GLN A 149 -12.79 -5.32 -3.10
CA GLN A 149 -14.13 -5.90 -3.02
C GLN A 149 -14.11 -7.24 -2.28
N GLN A 150 -15.26 -7.65 -1.74
CA GLN A 150 -15.39 -8.96 -1.10
C GLN A 150 -15.09 -10.08 -2.10
N GLN A 151 -14.41 -11.13 -1.63
CA GLN A 151 -14.01 -12.29 -2.43
C GLN A 151 -15.01 -13.44 -2.25
N THR A 152 -14.97 -14.46 -3.11
CA THR A 152 -15.69 -15.72 -2.84
C THR A 152 -15.32 -16.20 -1.44
N SER A 153 -16.32 -16.58 -0.64
CA SER A 153 -16.10 -16.85 0.77
C SER A 153 -15.13 -18.02 1.00
N TRP A 154 -14.30 -17.91 2.02
CA TRP A 154 -13.34 -18.97 2.39
C TRP A 154 -13.98 -20.36 2.57
N PRO A 155 -15.16 -20.51 3.20
CA PRO A 155 -15.85 -21.80 3.27
C PRO A 155 -16.04 -22.47 1.90
N LEU A 156 -16.39 -21.71 0.86
CA LEU A 156 -16.59 -22.25 -0.48
C LEU A 156 -15.28 -22.59 -1.18
N VAL A 157 -14.22 -21.82 -0.96
CA VAL A 157 -12.88 -22.15 -1.46
C VAL A 157 -12.39 -23.47 -0.85
N LEU A 158 -12.55 -23.62 0.46
CA LEU A 158 -12.16 -24.84 1.18
C LEU A 158 -13.03 -26.05 0.77
N GLU A 159 -14.31 -25.84 0.50
CA GLU A 159 -15.21 -26.92 0.07
C GLU A 159 -14.96 -27.35 -1.39
N HIS A 160 -14.71 -26.41 -2.31
CA HIS A 160 -14.84 -26.69 -3.75
C HIS A 160 -13.58 -26.50 -4.59
N SER A 161 -12.55 -25.77 -4.13
CA SER A 161 -11.31 -25.67 -4.91
C SER A 161 -10.51 -26.97 -4.84
N ASP A 162 -9.98 -27.43 -5.95
CA ASP A 162 -9.03 -28.54 -6.03
C ASP A 162 -7.59 -28.03 -5.98
N VAL A 163 -7.35 -26.89 -6.64
CA VAL A 163 -6.07 -26.20 -6.75
C VAL A 163 -6.23 -24.76 -6.27
N VAL A 164 -5.35 -24.31 -5.38
CA VAL A 164 -5.22 -22.89 -5.01
C VAL A 164 -3.84 -22.39 -5.40
N VAL A 165 -3.81 -21.32 -6.19
CA VAL A 165 -2.58 -20.68 -6.66
C VAL A 165 -2.42 -19.33 -5.99
N LEU A 166 -1.34 -19.15 -5.23
CA LEU A 166 -0.92 -17.86 -4.71
C LEU A 166 0.07 -17.25 -5.71
N TRP A 167 -0.32 -16.14 -6.36
CA TRP A 167 0.50 -15.51 -7.38
C TRP A 167 0.95 -14.12 -6.91
N SER A 168 2.25 -13.92 -6.70
CA SER A 168 2.81 -12.68 -6.15
C SER A 168 2.17 -12.26 -4.81
N ALA A 169 1.89 -13.22 -3.93
CA ALA A 169 1.15 -13.02 -2.68
C ALA A 169 1.82 -13.69 -1.48
N ASN A 170 1.93 -12.94 -0.37
CA ASN A 170 2.47 -13.41 0.91
C ASN A 170 1.47 -13.12 2.06
N PRO A 171 0.32 -13.82 2.11
CA PRO A 171 -0.75 -13.60 3.09
C PRO A 171 -0.33 -13.77 4.55
N LEU A 172 0.61 -14.67 4.87
CA LEU A 172 1.07 -14.87 6.26
C LEU A 172 1.75 -13.63 6.83
N ASN A 173 2.37 -12.83 5.97
CA ASN A 173 2.89 -11.51 6.33
C ASN A 173 1.79 -10.44 6.28
N THR A 174 1.10 -10.34 5.16
CA THR A 174 0.22 -9.20 4.84
C THR A 174 -1.12 -9.19 5.59
N LEU A 175 -1.61 -10.32 6.11
CA LEU A 175 -2.88 -10.41 6.86
C LEU A 175 -2.78 -10.03 8.35
N LYS A 176 -1.56 -9.80 8.85
CA LYS A 176 -1.33 -9.21 10.18
C LYS A 176 -1.88 -7.79 10.31
N ILE A 177 -2.20 -7.16 9.18
CA ILE A 177 -2.56 -5.75 9.04
C ILE A 177 -3.90 -5.60 8.31
N ALA A 178 -4.61 -4.50 8.60
CA ALA A 178 -5.81 -4.06 7.90
C ALA A 178 -5.86 -2.51 7.85
N TRP A 179 -6.74 -1.94 7.01
CA TRP A 179 -6.92 -0.48 6.95
C TRP A 179 -7.70 0.07 8.16
N ASN A 180 -8.63 -0.73 8.69
CA ASN A 180 -9.20 -0.52 10.03
C ASN A 180 -8.38 -1.32 11.06
N ALA A 181 -9.04 -2.11 11.90
CA ALA A 181 -8.37 -3.07 12.78
C ALA A 181 -8.50 -4.47 12.18
N SER A 182 -7.41 -5.26 12.17
CA SER A 182 -7.47 -6.63 11.66
C SER A 182 -8.35 -7.50 12.55
N ASP A 183 -9.19 -8.34 11.94
CA ASP A 183 -9.86 -9.46 12.61
C ASP A 183 -8.98 -10.72 12.64
N GLU A 184 -7.86 -10.72 11.89
CA GLU A 184 -6.89 -11.80 11.71
C GLU A 184 -7.49 -13.15 11.27
N GLN A 185 -8.75 -13.19 10.81
CA GLN A 185 -9.44 -14.44 10.48
C GLN A 185 -8.90 -15.12 9.23
N GLY A 186 -8.31 -14.35 8.30
CA GLY A 186 -7.67 -14.90 7.11
C GLY A 186 -6.57 -15.91 7.47
N LEU A 187 -5.80 -15.64 8.53
CA LEU A 187 -4.75 -16.53 9.03
C LEU A 187 -5.27 -17.93 9.42
N SER A 188 -6.45 -17.97 10.05
CA SER A 188 -7.13 -19.23 10.40
C SER A 188 -7.58 -19.99 9.15
N TYR A 189 -8.07 -19.30 8.11
CA TYR A 189 -8.46 -19.93 6.85
C TYR A 189 -7.26 -20.45 6.05
N PHE A 190 -6.12 -19.76 6.07
CA PHE A 190 -4.87 -20.28 5.49
C PHE A 190 -4.38 -21.54 6.24
N SER A 191 -4.60 -21.62 7.55
CA SER A 191 -4.34 -22.85 8.33
C SER A 191 -5.26 -23.99 7.91
N ALA A 192 -6.55 -23.73 7.75
CA ALA A 192 -7.49 -24.71 7.21
C ALA A 192 -7.12 -25.13 5.78
N LEU A 193 -6.66 -24.21 4.94
CA LEU A 193 -6.21 -24.51 3.58
C LEU A 193 -4.98 -25.43 3.60
N ARG A 194 -4.01 -25.19 4.48
CA ARG A 194 -2.83 -26.06 4.65
C ARG A 194 -3.22 -27.49 5.03
N ASP A 195 -4.29 -27.63 5.81
CA ASP A 195 -4.72 -28.93 6.34
C ASP A 195 -5.80 -29.60 5.48
N SER A 196 -6.19 -28.97 4.36
CA SER A 196 -7.23 -29.45 3.44
C SER A 196 -6.80 -30.57 2.49
N GLY A 197 -5.49 -30.78 2.30
CA GLY A 197 -4.95 -31.75 1.34
C GLY A 197 -5.06 -31.35 -0.14
N LYS A 198 -5.48 -30.11 -0.43
CA LYS A 198 -5.56 -29.54 -1.79
C LYS A 198 -4.16 -29.35 -2.41
N LYS A 199 -4.09 -29.25 -3.73
CA LYS A 199 -2.85 -28.87 -4.43
C LYS A 199 -2.63 -27.37 -4.25
N LEU A 200 -1.47 -26.99 -3.71
CA LEU A 200 -1.12 -25.60 -3.44
C LEU A 200 0.12 -25.22 -4.24
N ILE A 201 0.07 -24.07 -4.91
CA ILE A 201 1.16 -23.57 -5.75
C ILE A 201 1.40 -22.10 -5.41
N CYS A 202 2.64 -21.72 -5.15
CA CYS A 202 3.08 -20.34 -5.02
C CYS A 202 3.92 -19.98 -6.25
N ILE A 203 3.55 -18.90 -6.94
CA ILE A 203 4.32 -18.31 -8.04
C ILE A 203 4.85 -16.96 -7.57
N ASP A 204 6.13 -16.94 -7.18
CA ASP A 204 6.79 -15.77 -6.60
C ASP A 204 8.32 -15.94 -6.72
N PRO A 205 9.12 -14.88 -7.02
CA PRO A 205 10.58 -14.95 -7.00
C PRO A 205 11.17 -15.26 -5.60
N MET A 206 10.39 -15.11 -4.53
CA MET A 206 10.79 -15.37 -3.16
C MET A 206 9.96 -16.51 -2.55
N ARG A 207 10.64 -17.48 -1.93
CA ARG A 207 10.03 -18.43 -1.00
C ARG A 207 9.73 -17.70 0.30
N SER A 208 8.55 -17.08 0.35
CA SER A 208 8.12 -16.25 1.48
C SER A 208 7.73 -17.08 2.72
N GLU A 209 7.48 -16.39 3.84
CA GLU A 209 6.98 -16.99 5.08
C GLU A 209 5.65 -17.74 4.88
N THR A 210 4.87 -17.35 3.85
CA THR A 210 3.71 -18.12 3.42
C THR A 210 4.13 -19.50 2.91
N VAL A 211 5.15 -19.58 2.05
CA VAL A 211 5.63 -20.87 1.53
C VAL A 211 6.19 -21.73 2.65
N ASP A 212 6.93 -21.14 3.58
CA ASP A 212 7.47 -21.86 4.74
C ASP A 212 6.36 -22.37 5.68
N PHE A 213 5.29 -21.60 5.87
CA PHE A 213 4.11 -22.01 6.62
C PHE A 213 3.42 -23.25 6.03
N PHE A 214 3.34 -23.33 4.69
CA PHE A 214 2.79 -24.50 4.02
C PHE A 214 3.77 -25.67 3.93
N GLY A 215 5.08 -25.39 3.97
CA GLY A 215 6.15 -26.39 3.87
C GLY A 215 6.02 -27.22 2.59
N ASP A 216 6.28 -28.53 2.69
CA ASP A 216 6.24 -29.46 1.55
C ASP A 216 4.86 -29.62 0.90
N LYS A 217 3.81 -29.07 1.52
CA LYS A 217 2.44 -29.10 0.96
C LYS A 217 2.23 -28.07 -0.15
N MET A 218 3.12 -27.09 -0.30
CA MET A 218 3.03 -26.10 -1.36
C MET A 218 4.24 -26.16 -2.28
N GLU A 219 3.95 -26.21 -3.57
CA GLU A 219 4.97 -26.12 -4.61
C GLU A 219 5.35 -24.65 -4.84
N TRP A 220 6.65 -24.36 -4.92
CA TRP A 220 7.17 -23.02 -5.23
C TRP A 220 7.72 -22.98 -6.66
N VAL A 221 7.23 -22.03 -7.45
CA VAL A 221 7.67 -21.75 -8.82
C VAL A 221 8.19 -20.31 -8.87
N ALA A 222 9.48 -20.14 -9.22
CA ALA A 222 10.16 -18.85 -9.16
C ALA A 222 10.44 -18.26 -10.56
N PRO A 223 9.58 -17.38 -11.11
CA PRO A 223 9.88 -16.63 -12.32
C PRO A 223 10.89 -15.49 -12.06
N HIS A 224 11.53 -14.99 -13.11
CA HIS A 224 12.22 -13.69 -13.05
C HIS A 224 11.24 -12.57 -12.68
N MET A 225 11.68 -11.59 -11.92
CA MET A 225 10.79 -10.50 -11.50
C MET A 225 10.25 -9.74 -12.71
N GLY A 226 8.94 -9.45 -12.70
CA GLY A 226 8.27 -8.66 -13.73
C GLY A 226 7.91 -9.41 -15.00
N THR A 227 8.10 -10.74 -15.04
CA THR A 227 7.88 -11.58 -16.23
C THR A 227 6.58 -12.39 -16.17
N ASP A 228 5.72 -12.15 -15.18
CA ASP A 228 4.48 -12.89 -14.92
C ASP A 228 3.53 -12.94 -16.11
N VAL A 229 3.43 -11.85 -16.90
CA VAL A 229 2.59 -11.82 -18.10
C VAL A 229 3.10 -12.80 -19.16
N ALA A 230 4.42 -12.94 -19.32
CA ALA A 230 4.98 -13.93 -20.26
C ALA A 230 4.67 -15.36 -19.80
N LEU A 231 4.79 -15.64 -18.50
CA LEU A 231 4.39 -16.93 -17.93
C LEU A 231 2.90 -17.24 -18.18
N MET A 232 2.01 -16.28 -17.90
CA MET A 232 0.56 -16.45 -18.15
C MET A 232 0.25 -16.63 -19.63
N LEU A 233 0.94 -15.93 -20.53
CA LEU A 233 0.78 -16.10 -21.98
C LEU A 233 1.24 -17.49 -22.44
N GLY A 234 2.35 -18.03 -21.92
CA GLY A 234 2.78 -19.40 -22.21
C GLY A 234 1.78 -20.46 -21.75
N ILE A 235 1.17 -20.25 -20.57
CA ILE A 235 0.08 -21.09 -20.06
C ILE A 235 -1.13 -20.98 -20.99
N ALA A 236 -1.58 -19.76 -21.31
CA ALA A 236 -2.72 -19.49 -22.18
C ALA A 236 -2.54 -20.10 -23.59
N HIS A 237 -1.36 -19.96 -24.19
CA HIS A 237 -1.04 -20.57 -25.47
C HIS A 237 -1.15 -22.09 -25.40
N THR A 238 -0.62 -22.71 -24.34
CA THR A 238 -0.74 -24.15 -24.13
C THR A 238 -2.20 -24.61 -24.03
N LEU A 239 -3.06 -23.82 -23.36
CA LEU A 239 -4.51 -24.09 -23.32
C LEU A 239 -5.14 -24.08 -24.72
N VAL A 240 -4.72 -23.16 -25.59
CA VAL A 240 -5.24 -23.08 -26.97
C VAL A 240 -4.72 -24.24 -27.82
N GLU A 241 -3.42 -24.52 -27.78
CA GLU A 241 -2.78 -25.60 -28.54
C GLU A 241 -3.41 -26.97 -28.26
N ASN A 242 -3.90 -27.20 -27.03
CA ASN A 242 -4.52 -28.46 -26.62
C ASN A 242 -6.06 -28.45 -26.67
N GLY A 243 -6.70 -27.34 -27.06
CA GLY A 243 -8.16 -27.21 -27.05
C GLY A 243 -8.79 -27.25 -25.65
N TRP A 244 -8.06 -26.75 -24.64
CA TRP A 244 -8.43 -26.77 -23.22
C TRP A 244 -9.07 -25.48 -22.71
N HIS A 245 -9.17 -24.44 -23.53
CA HIS A 245 -9.84 -23.20 -23.17
C HIS A 245 -11.36 -23.33 -23.36
N ASP A 246 -12.15 -22.73 -22.47
CA ASP A 246 -13.61 -22.80 -22.49
C ASP A 246 -14.19 -21.78 -23.50
N GLU A 247 -14.34 -22.23 -24.75
CA GLU A 247 -14.94 -21.43 -25.83
C GLU A 247 -16.37 -20.97 -25.51
N ALA A 248 -17.16 -21.78 -24.78
CA ALA A 248 -18.54 -21.44 -24.44
C ALA A 248 -18.60 -20.30 -23.41
N PHE A 249 -17.74 -20.32 -22.40
CA PHE A 249 -17.58 -19.22 -21.46
C PHE A 249 -17.10 -17.96 -22.17
N LEU A 250 -16.07 -18.07 -23.02
CA LEU A 250 -15.51 -16.93 -23.76
C LEU A 250 -16.59 -16.26 -24.62
N ALA A 251 -17.39 -17.02 -25.38
CA ALA A 251 -18.47 -16.47 -26.18
C ALA A 251 -19.58 -15.82 -25.34
N ARG A 252 -19.96 -16.47 -24.23
CA ARG A 252 -21.08 -16.03 -23.38
C ARG A 252 -20.72 -14.80 -22.54
N CYS A 253 -19.59 -14.83 -21.85
CA CYS A 253 -19.25 -13.91 -20.76
C CYS A 253 -18.16 -12.89 -21.11
N THR A 254 -17.52 -12.97 -22.29
CA THR A 254 -16.44 -12.04 -22.66
C THR A 254 -16.71 -11.31 -23.98
N THR A 255 -15.89 -10.29 -24.25
CA THR A 255 -15.74 -9.67 -25.57
C THR A 255 -14.27 -9.56 -25.92
N GLY A 256 -13.95 -9.58 -27.23
CA GLY A 256 -12.61 -9.26 -27.69
C GLY A 256 -11.58 -10.40 -27.71
N TYR A 257 -11.99 -11.63 -27.36
CA TYR A 257 -11.07 -12.78 -27.32
C TYR A 257 -10.34 -13.02 -28.64
N ALA A 258 -11.01 -12.88 -29.79
CA ALA A 258 -10.40 -13.10 -31.11
C ALA A 258 -9.19 -12.18 -31.37
N VAL A 259 -9.23 -10.93 -30.89
CA VAL A 259 -8.11 -9.98 -31.03
C VAL A 259 -6.93 -10.46 -30.19
N PHE A 260 -7.18 -10.85 -28.94
CA PHE A 260 -6.16 -11.40 -28.05
C PHE A 260 -5.58 -12.73 -28.56
N ALA A 261 -6.41 -13.63 -29.08
CA ALA A 261 -5.99 -14.91 -29.63
C ALA A 261 -5.04 -14.74 -30.83
N SER A 262 -5.31 -13.76 -31.69
CA SER A 262 -4.43 -13.42 -32.83
C SER A 262 -3.02 -13.00 -32.36
N TYR A 263 -2.92 -12.24 -31.27
CA TYR A 263 -1.64 -11.92 -30.62
C TYR A 263 -0.99 -13.12 -29.94
N LEU A 264 -1.78 -13.94 -29.24
CA LEU A 264 -1.31 -15.12 -28.53
C LEU A 264 -0.69 -16.14 -29.49
N LEU A 265 -1.31 -16.34 -30.64
CA LEU A 265 -0.89 -17.28 -31.69
C LEU A 265 0.18 -16.71 -32.64
N GLY A 266 0.53 -15.42 -32.49
CA GLY A 266 1.54 -14.77 -33.31
C GLY A 266 1.07 -14.35 -34.70
N GLU A 267 -0.23 -14.35 -34.97
CA GLU A 267 -0.79 -13.90 -36.24
C GLU A 267 -0.67 -12.38 -36.43
N SER A 268 -0.78 -11.62 -35.33
CA SER A 268 -0.74 -10.15 -35.38
C SER A 268 0.69 -9.57 -35.32
N ASP A 269 1.66 -10.30 -34.79
CA ASP A 269 3.04 -9.82 -34.56
C ASP A 269 4.15 -10.76 -35.03
N GLY A 270 3.81 -11.93 -35.58
CA GLY A 270 4.75 -12.93 -36.08
C GLY A 270 5.39 -13.82 -35.01
N ILE A 271 5.00 -13.72 -33.74
CA ILE A 271 5.63 -14.44 -32.63
C ILE A 271 4.57 -15.18 -31.82
N ALA A 272 4.49 -16.51 -31.97
CA ALA A 272 3.62 -17.31 -31.12
C ALA A 272 4.13 -17.30 -29.66
N LYS A 273 3.23 -17.09 -28.70
CA LYS A 273 3.57 -16.98 -27.27
C LYS A 273 3.67 -18.36 -26.61
N THR A 274 4.45 -19.25 -27.22
CA THR A 274 4.60 -20.64 -26.81
C THR A 274 5.18 -20.78 -25.40
N ALA A 275 5.11 -21.99 -24.83
CA ALA A 275 5.78 -22.29 -23.56
C ALA A 275 7.31 -22.10 -23.64
N GLU A 276 7.93 -22.36 -24.79
CA GLU A 276 9.36 -22.09 -25.03
C GLU A 276 9.67 -20.60 -25.00
N TRP A 277 8.87 -19.79 -25.72
CA TRP A 277 8.99 -18.34 -25.72
C TRP A 277 8.86 -17.77 -24.30
N ALA A 278 7.86 -18.25 -23.55
CA ALA A 278 7.65 -17.83 -22.18
C ALA A 278 8.82 -18.25 -21.27
N ALA A 279 9.36 -19.46 -21.46
CA ALA A 279 10.47 -19.98 -20.66
C ALA A 279 11.75 -19.15 -20.82
N GLU A 280 12.04 -18.67 -22.04
CA GLU A 280 13.18 -17.79 -22.31
C GLU A 280 13.07 -16.47 -21.54
N ILE A 281 11.86 -15.92 -21.41
CA ILE A 281 11.64 -14.63 -20.76
C ILE A 281 11.54 -14.79 -19.23
N CYS A 282 10.72 -15.73 -18.75
CA CYS A 282 10.40 -15.83 -17.32
C CYS A 282 11.33 -16.75 -16.53
N GLY A 283 12.16 -17.56 -17.20
CA GLY A 283 13.09 -18.47 -16.55
C GLY A 283 12.42 -19.65 -15.83
N VAL A 284 11.13 -19.92 -16.11
CA VAL A 284 10.42 -21.15 -15.72
C VAL A 284 10.44 -22.09 -16.91
N GLY A 285 10.91 -23.33 -16.72
CA GLY A 285 11.05 -24.28 -17.84
C GLY A 285 9.73 -24.56 -18.57
N ALA A 286 9.79 -24.68 -19.90
CA ALA A 286 8.61 -24.89 -20.75
C ALA A 286 7.77 -26.11 -20.35
N ALA A 287 8.40 -27.18 -19.83
CA ALA A 287 7.70 -28.35 -19.29
C ALA A 287 6.83 -27.99 -18.08
N LYS A 288 7.34 -27.18 -17.15
CA LYS A 288 6.58 -26.71 -15.98
C LYS A 288 5.45 -25.78 -16.41
N ILE A 289 5.65 -24.94 -17.41
CA ILE A 289 4.59 -24.07 -17.97
C ILE A 289 3.43 -24.92 -18.51
N ARG A 290 3.73 -25.97 -19.28
CA ARG A 290 2.70 -26.90 -19.78
C ARG A 290 2.01 -27.68 -18.67
N GLU A 291 2.77 -28.10 -17.66
CA GLU A 291 2.24 -28.77 -16.47
C GLU A 291 1.25 -27.87 -15.72
N LEU A 292 1.58 -26.59 -15.50
CA LEU A 292 0.67 -25.62 -14.87
C LEU A 292 -0.63 -25.47 -15.69
N ALA A 293 -0.53 -25.37 -17.02
CA ALA A 293 -1.70 -25.31 -17.90
C ALA A 293 -2.60 -26.55 -17.76
N ALA A 294 -2.02 -27.75 -17.74
CA ALA A 294 -2.74 -28.99 -17.54
C ALA A 294 -3.42 -29.06 -16.17
N ILE A 295 -2.69 -28.70 -15.09
CA ILE A 295 -3.23 -28.66 -13.73
C ILE A 295 -4.42 -27.70 -13.66
N PHE A 296 -4.29 -26.48 -14.18
CA PHE A 296 -5.34 -25.48 -14.08
C PHE A 296 -6.60 -25.85 -14.86
N HIS A 297 -6.43 -26.48 -16.04
CA HIS A 297 -7.55 -26.93 -16.86
C HIS A 297 -8.30 -28.12 -16.24
N GLN A 298 -7.57 -29.11 -15.71
CA GLN A 298 -8.15 -30.37 -15.23
C GLN A 298 -8.87 -30.26 -13.88
N ASN A 299 -8.72 -29.13 -13.18
CA ASN A 299 -9.12 -28.98 -11.79
C ASN A 299 -9.88 -27.67 -11.55
N THR A 300 -10.72 -27.62 -10.52
CA THR A 300 -11.32 -26.37 -10.04
C THR A 300 -10.22 -25.52 -9.40
N THR A 301 -9.85 -24.43 -10.08
CA THR A 301 -8.66 -23.63 -9.77
C THR A 301 -9.04 -22.22 -9.32
N MET A 302 -8.56 -21.83 -8.14
CA MET A 302 -8.65 -20.47 -7.63
C MET A 302 -7.32 -19.74 -7.78
N LEU A 303 -7.28 -18.71 -8.64
CA LEU A 303 -6.12 -17.85 -8.83
C LEU A 303 -6.17 -16.66 -7.84
N MET A 304 -5.40 -16.75 -6.75
CA MET A 304 -5.29 -15.67 -5.75
C MET A 304 -4.08 -14.79 -6.05
N ALA A 305 -4.31 -13.64 -6.69
CA ALA A 305 -3.26 -12.74 -7.11
C ALA A 305 -3.02 -11.61 -6.10
N GLY A 306 -1.74 -11.39 -5.75
CA GLY A 306 -1.29 -10.27 -4.94
C GLY A 306 -1.05 -8.99 -5.74
N TRP A 307 -0.63 -7.94 -5.04
CA TRP A 307 -0.44 -6.61 -5.64
C TRP A 307 1.03 -6.24 -5.92
N GLY A 308 1.99 -7.09 -5.56
CA GLY A 308 3.42 -6.86 -5.78
C GLY A 308 3.76 -6.65 -7.26
N MET A 309 3.29 -7.55 -8.12
CA MET A 309 3.55 -7.57 -9.56
C MET A 309 2.95 -6.40 -10.37
N GLN A 310 1.95 -5.68 -9.83
CA GLN A 310 1.42 -4.48 -10.51
C GLN A 310 2.12 -3.18 -10.08
N ARG A 311 2.95 -3.20 -9.02
CA ARG A 311 3.81 -2.06 -8.64
C ARG A 311 5.10 -2.04 -9.45
N GLN A 312 4.96 -2.23 -10.75
CA GLN A 312 6.02 -2.35 -11.74
C GLN A 312 5.59 -1.60 -13.01
N GLN A 313 6.55 -1.31 -13.90
CA GLN A 313 6.24 -0.77 -15.22
C GLN A 313 5.25 -1.69 -15.94
N PHE A 314 4.26 -1.11 -16.63
CA PHE A 314 3.14 -1.79 -17.27
C PHE A 314 2.30 -2.64 -16.31
N GLY A 315 2.16 -2.20 -15.06
CA GLY A 315 1.44 -2.87 -13.98
C GLY A 315 0.03 -3.36 -14.33
N GLU A 316 -0.63 -2.64 -15.24
CA GLU A 316 -1.99 -2.87 -15.71
C GLU A 316 -2.13 -4.23 -16.41
N GLN A 317 -1.09 -4.66 -17.11
CA GLN A 317 -1.10 -5.90 -17.90
C GLN A 317 -1.23 -7.16 -17.02
N LYS A 318 -0.75 -7.11 -15.76
CA LYS A 318 -0.62 -8.28 -14.89
C LYS A 318 -1.99 -8.79 -14.45
N HIS A 319 -2.80 -7.92 -13.83
CA HIS A 319 -4.14 -8.29 -13.40
C HIS A 319 -5.11 -8.45 -14.58
N TRP A 320 -4.92 -7.72 -15.68
CA TRP A 320 -5.71 -7.95 -16.90
C TRP A 320 -5.45 -9.35 -17.49
N MET A 321 -4.19 -9.79 -17.50
CA MET A 321 -3.84 -11.13 -17.95
C MET A 321 -4.32 -12.23 -16.98
N ILE A 322 -4.32 -12.01 -15.66
CA ILE A 322 -4.94 -12.92 -14.69
C ILE A 322 -6.42 -13.14 -15.02
N VAL A 323 -7.19 -12.06 -15.24
CA VAL A 323 -8.61 -12.16 -15.58
C VAL A 323 -8.81 -12.87 -16.91
N THR A 324 -7.96 -12.59 -17.90
CA THR A 324 -8.01 -13.24 -19.22
C THR A 324 -7.73 -14.74 -19.11
N LEU A 325 -6.71 -15.14 -18.36
CA LEU A 325 -6.40 -16.55 -18.10
C LEU A 325 -7.56 -17.25 -17.36
N ALA A 326 -8.12 -16.62 -16.33
CA ALA A 326 -9.27 -17.15 -15.60
C ALA A 326 -10.51 -17.30 -16.49
N ALA A 327 -10.72 -16.36 -17.43
CA ALA A 327 -11.80 -16.44 -18.41
C ALA A 327 -11.58 -17.58 -19.42
N MET A 328 -10.34 -17.81 -19.87
CA MET A 328 -9.99 -18.95 -20.72
C MET A 328 -10.21 -20.29 -20.02
N LEU A 329 -10.03 -20.37 -18.70
CA LEU A 329 -10.34 -21.56 -17.91
C LEU A 329 -11.85 -21.78 -17.73
N GLY A 330 -12.68 -20.75 -17.92
CA GLY A 330 -14.15 -20.85 -17.85
C GLY A 330 -14.75 -20.96 -16.44
N GLN A 331 -13.94 -20.82 -15.39
CA GLN A 331 -14.33 -21.12 -14.01
C GLN A 331 -14.75 -19.88 -13.19
N ILE A 332 -14.77 -18.68 -13.78
CA ILE A 332 -15.23 -17.47 -13.07
C ILE A 332 -16.71 -17.63 -12.70
N GLY A 333 -17.05 -17.35 -11.44
CA GLY A 333 -18.43 -17.42 -10.94
C GLY A 333 -18.87 -18.81 -10.47
N THR A 334 -17.98 -19.81 -10.47
CA THR A 334 -18.22 -21.12 -9.85
C THR A 334 -17.82 -21.11 -8.37
N PRO A 335 -18.38 -22.00 -7.54
CA PRO A 335 -17.89 -22.16 -6.17
C PRO A 335 -16.45 -22.73 -6.20
N GLY A 336 -15.48 -21.95 -5.72
CA GLY A 336 -14.07 -22.37 -5.64
C GLY A 336 -13.23 -22.18 -6.90
N GLY A 337 -13.80 -21.68 -8.00
CA GLY A 337 -13.06 -21.40 -9.24
C GLY A 337 -12.96 -19.91 -9.57
N GLY A 338 -12.05 -19.57 -10.48
CA GLY A 338 -11.87 -18.20 -11.01
C GLY A 338 -10.67 -17.48 -10.39
N PHE A 339 -10.84 -16.22 -10.02
CA PHE A 339 -9.77 -15.39 -9.48
C PHE A 339 -10.21 -14.57 -8.27
N GLY A 340 -9.25 -14.22 -7.42
CA GLY A 340 -9.43 -13.29 -6.30
C GLY A 340 -8.23 -12.37 -6.14
N LEU A 341 -8.49 -11.08 -5.92
CA LEU A 341 -7.47 -10.03 -5.85
C LEU A 341 -7.27 -9.47 -4.43
N SER A 342 -7.90 -10.05 -3.40
CA SER A 342 -7.78 -9.52 -2.02
C SER A 342 -7.74 -10.58 -0.92
N TYR A 343 -7.53 -11.87 -1.21
CA TYR A 343 -7.35 -12.89 -0.15
C TYR A 343 -6.12 -12.63 0.75
N HIS A 344 -5.14 -11.85 0.25
CA HIS A 344 -3.93 -11.48 0.97
C HIS A 344 -4.02 -10.13 1.72
N PHE A 345 -5.09 -9.35 1.50
CA PHE A 345 -5.24 -8.03 2.12
C PHE A 345 -6.46 -8.01 3.04
N ALA A 346 -6.26 -7.53 4.27
CA ALA A 346 -7.30 -7.25 5.26
C ALA A 346 -8.35 -8.38 5.44
N ASN A 347 -7.93 -9.64 5.26
CA ASN A 347 -8.75 -10.84 5.43
C ASN A 347 -9.90 -10.97 4.42
N GLY A 348 -9.70 -10.58 3.16
CA GLY A 348 -10.66 -10.80 2.07
C GLY A 348 -11.10 -12.27 1.97
N GLY A 349 -12.40 -12.48 1.70
CA GLY A 349 -13.04 -13.79 1.71
C GLY A 349 -13.59 -14.20 3.08
N ASN A 350 -13.28 -13.47 4.16
CA ASN A 350 -13.95 -13.66 5.45
C ASN A 350 -15.43 -13.23 5.32
N PRO A 351 -16.42 -14.10 5.63
CA PRO A 351 -17.84 -13.79 5.44
C PRO A 351 -18.27 -12.52 6.18
N THR A 352 -18.94 -11.61 5.44
CA THR A 352 -19.48 -10.37 5.99
C THR A 352 -20.59 -10.65 7.02
N ARG A 353 -20.45 -10.10 8.22
CA ARG A 353 -21.44 -10.17 9.31
C ARG A 353 -22.64 -9.27 9.03
N ARG A 354 -23.79 -9.57 9.67
CA ARG A 354 -24.84 -8.57 9.88
C ARG A 354 -24.28 -7.55 10.85
N SER A 355 -24.13 -6.29 10.45
CA SER A 355 -23.29 -5.36 11.20
C SER A 355 -23.89 -3.97 11.34
N ALA A 356 -23.64 -3.37 12.51
CA ALA A 356 -23.85 -1.96 12.79
C ALA A 356 -22.56 -1.19 12.45
N VAL A 357 -22.39 -0.82 11.18
CA VAL A 357 -21.14 -0.18 10.71
C VAL A 357 -21.06 1.27 11.19
N LEU A 358 -19.95 1.60 11.86
CA LEU A 358 -19.64 2.97 12.30
C LEU A 358 -19.59 3.95 11.14
N SER A 359 -20.21 5.12 11.30
CA SER A 359 -19.88 6.28 10.46
C SER A 359 -18.55 6.90 10.91
N SER A 360 -17.99 7.82 10.12
CA SER A 360 -16.70 8.45 10.44
C SER A 360 -16.65 9.91 10.00
N MET A 361 -15.66 10.62 10.53
CA MET A 361 -15.33 12.00 10.16
C MET A 361 -15.09 12.13 8.65
N GLN A 362 -15.53 13.25 8.08
CA GLN A 362 -15.41 13.55 6.65
C GLN A 362 -14.46 14.72 6.41
N GLY A 363 -13.73 14.66 5.30
CA GLY A 363 -12.84 15.72 4.83
C GLY A 363 -13.60 16.91 4.24
N SER A 364 -14.87 16.74 3.88
CA SER A 364 -15.75 17.82 3.44
C SER A 364 -16.51 18.43 4.62
N LEU A 365 -16.85 19.72 4.54
CA LEU A 365 -17.77 20.37 5.48
C LEU A 365 -18.75 21.32 4.76
N PRO A 366 -19.91 21.65 5.35
CA PRO A 366 -20.85 22.60 4.77
C PRO A 366 -20.20 23.96 4.43
N GLY A 367 -20.43 24.41 3.19
CA GLY A 367 -19.84 25.64 2.65
C GLY A 367 -18.33 25.60 2.44
N GLY A 368 -17.69 24.44 2.60
CA GLY A 368 -16.27 24.24 2.29
C GLY A 368 -16.06 24.06 0.79
N CYS A 369 -14.80 24.16 0.36
CA CYS A 369 -14.38 23.85 -1.00
C CYS A 369 -13.43 22.67 -0.93
N ASP A 370 -13.80 21.51 -1.47
CA ASP A 370 -12.96 20.31 -1.44
C ASP A 370 -11.73 20.46 -2.37
N ALA A 371 -11.14 19.34 -2.82
CA ALA A 371 -10.02 19.39 -3.73
C ALA A 371 -10.40 20.09 -5.06
N VAL A 372 -9.64 21.13 -5.44
CA VAL A 372 -9.83 21.89 -6.68
C VAL A 372 -9.07 21.27 -7.86
N ASP A 373 -8.07 20.46 -7.55
CA ASP A 373 -7.30 19.66 -8.51
C ASP A 373 -6.80 18.39 -7.81
N GLN A 374 -6.36 17.39 -8.57
CA GLN A 374 -5.80 16.15 -8.06
C GLN A 374 -4.73 15.61 -9.01
N ILE A 375 -3.59 15.16 -8.50
CA ILE A 375 -2.57 14.48 -9.31
C ILE A 375 -2.54 12.98 -8.98
N PRO A 376 -2.17 12.07 -9.90
CA PRO A 376 -1.92 10.68 -9.51
C PRO A 376 -0.86 10.64 -8.41
N VAL A 377 -1.10 9.85 -7.36
CA VAL A 377 -0.35 9.97 -6.09
C VAL A 377 1.17 9.80 -6.24
N ALA A 378 1.61 8.95 -7.17
CA ALA A 378 3.01 8.68 -7.46
C ALA A 378 3.65 9.72 -8.40
N ARG A 379 2.96 10.83 -8.73
CA ARG A 379 3.45 11.87 -9.64
C ARG A 379 3.88 13.15 -8.92
N ILE A 380 3.97 13.12 -7.59
CA ILE A 380 4.27 14.31 -6.77
C ILE A 380 5.64 14.92 -7.08
N VAL A 381 6.68 14.11 -7.25
CA VAL A 381 8.04 14.60 -7.58
C VAL A 381 8.03 15.28 -8.94
N GLU A 382 7.42 14.68 -9.96
CA GLU A 382 7.34 15.31 -11.28
C GLU A 382 6.50 16.59 -11.27
N ALA A 383 5.42 16.64 -10.47
CA ALA A 383 4.61 17.85 -10.31
C ALA A 383 5.43 19.02 -9.72
N LEU A 384 6.26 18.73 -8.71
CA LEU A 384 7.19 19.71 -8.14
C LEU A 384 8.27 20.11 -9.16
N GLU A 385 8.75 19.17 -9.96
CA GLU A 385 9.80 19.44 -10.93
C GLU A 385 9.31 20.28 -12.11
N ASN A 386 8.09 20.05 -12.57
CA ASN A 386 7.54 20.55 -13.84
C ASN A 386 6.16 21.22 -13.68
N PRO A 387 6.03 22.31 -12.91
CA PRO A 387 4.76 23.03 -12.77
C PRO A 387 4.24 23.49 -14.15
N GLY A 388 2.96 23.24 -14.42
CA GLY A 388 2.32 23.51 -15.71
C GLY A 388 2.62 22.50 -16.83
N GLY A 389 3.53 21.55 -16.60
CA GLY A 389 3.90 20.48 -17.52
C GLY A 389 2.71 19.58 -17.86
N ALA A 390 2.59 19.18 -19.12
CA ALA A 390 1.48 18.35 -19.61
C ALA A 390 1.76 16.85 -19.38
N TYR A 391 0.73 16.09 -19.01
CA TYR A 391 0.80 14.63 -18.89
C TYR A 391 -0.54 13.99 -19.29
N GLN A 392 -0.50 12.69 -19.59
CA GLN A 392 -1.68 11.87 -19.84
C GLN A 392 -2.06 11.09 -18.58
N HIS A 393 -3.35 11.04 -18.29
CA HIS A 393 -3.89 10.14 -17.28
C HIS A 393 -5.23 9.60 -17.73
N ASN A 394 -5.29 8.29 -17.97
CA ASN A 394 -6.55 7.59 -18.22
C ASN A 394 -7.41 8.19 -19.36
N GLY A 395 -6.78 8.51 -20.49
CA GLY A 395 -7.43 9.13 -21.65
C GLY A 395 -7.56 10.66 -21.58
N MET A 396 -7.09 11.30 -20.49
CA MET A 396 -7.23 12.74 -20.28
C MET A 396 -5.89 13.47 -20.43
N ASN A 397 -5.93 14.61 -21.13
CA ASN A 397 -4.87 15.62 -21.12
C ASN A 397 -4.94 16.40 -19.79
N ARG A 398 -3.87 16.35 -18.98
CA ARG A 398 -3.79 17.06 -17.70
C ARG A 398 -2.51 17.90 -17.63
N ARG A 399 -2.45 18.80 -16.64
CA ARG A 399 -1.27 19.61 -16.33
C ARG A 399 -0.95 19.54 -14.85
N PHE A 400 0.32 19.64 -14.49
CA PHE A 400 0.72 19.70 -13.09
C PHE A 400 0.41 21.06 -12.47
N PRO A 401 -0.13 21.10 -11.25
CA PRO A 401 -0.27 22.33 -10.50
C PRO A 401 1.10 22.84 -10.02
N ASP A 402 1.21 24.15 -9.82
CA ASP A 402 2.40 24.79 -9.24
C ASP A 402 2.34 24.73 -7.71
N ILE A 403 2.76 23.59 -7.15
CA ILE A 403 2.67 23.33 -5.70
C ILE A 403 3.71 24.16 -4.94
N ARG A 404 3.22 25.03 -4.05
CA ARG A 404 4.02 25.95 -3.21
C ARG A 404 3.93 25.62 -1.72
N PHE A 405 2.86 24.99 -1.27
CA PHE A 405 2.67 24.56 0.11
C PHE A 405 2.36 23.07 0.16
N ILE A 406 3.11 22.29 0.93
CA ILE A 406 2.80 20.90 1.26
C ILE A 406 2.47 20.79 2.74
N TRP A 407 1.35 20.18 3.07
CA TRP A 407 1.09 19.67 4.42
C TRP A 407 0.88 18.16 4.37
N TRP A 408 1.69 17.42 5.13
CA TRP A 408 1.53 15.99 5.33
C TRP A 408 1.15 15.65 6.78
N ALA A 409 0.12 14.82 6.96
CA ALA A 409 -0.35 14.29 8.24
C ALA A 409 -0.74 12.81 8.09
N GLY A 410 -0.16 11.93 8.90
CA GLY A 410 -0.47 10.48 8.89
C GLY A 410 0.14 9.69 7.73
N GLY A 411 1.28 10.12 7.17
CA GLY A 411 1.98 9.41 6.10
C GLY A 411 3.48 9.71 6.07
N ALA A 412 4.23 8.87 5.35
CA ALA A 412 5.69 8.92 5.31
C ALA A 412 6.21 8.88 3.86
N ASN A 413 6.21 10.04 3.20
CA ASN A 413 6.56 10.17 1.78
C ASN A 413 8.00 9.75 1.45
N PHE A 414 8.94 9.98 2.36
CA PHE A 414 10.35 9.60 2.19
C PHE A 414 10.62 8.09 2.27
N THR A 415 9.65 7.30 2.74
CA THR A 415 9.79 5.84 2.81
C THR A 415 8.97 5.11 1.75
N HIS A 416 7.88 5.70 1.23
CA HIS A 416 7.03 5.05 0.23
C HIS A 416 7.29 5.48 -1.22
N HIS A 417 7.89 6.65 -1.44
CA HIS A 417 8.09 7.19 -2.79
C HIS A 417 9.43 6.73 -3.34
N GLN A 418 9.48 6.54 -4.66
CA GLN A 418 10.64 6.02 -5.37
C GLN A 418 11.71 7.11 -5.54
N ASP A 419 12.94 6.72 -5.87
CA ASP A 419 14.11 7.59 -6.03
C ASP A 419 14.21 8.66 -4.92
N THR A 420 14.58 8.20 -3.72
CA THR A 420 14.69 9.06 -2.53
C THR A 420 15.60 10.27 -2.77
N ASN A 421 16.66 10.13 -3.57
CA ASN A 421 17.56 11.24 -3.89
C ASN A 421 16.90 12.30 -4.77
N ARG A 422 16.11 11.90 -5.78
CA ARG A 422 15.30 12.82 -6.58
C ARG A 422 14.20 13.47 -5.75
N LEU A 423 13.54 12.70 -4.88
CA LEU A 423 12.56 13.25 -3.93
C LEU A 423 13.17 14.36 -3.08
N ILE A 424 14.32 14.15 -2.43
CA ILE A 424 14.99 15.16 -1.58
C ILE A 424 15.23 16.46 -2.35
N ARG A 425 15.67 16.36 -3.61
CA ARG A 425 15.90 17.54 -4.48
C ARG A 425 14.60 18.26 -4.80
N ALA A 426 13.57 17.53 -5.23
CA ALA A 426 12.26 18.11 -5.54
C ALA A 426 11.59 18.73 -4.29
N TRP A 427 11.83 18.15 -3.11
CA TRP A 427 11.30 18.61 -1.82
C TRP A 427 11.85 19.97 -1.38
N GLN A 428 12.90 20.49 -2.03
CA GLN A 428 13.40 21.84 -1.77
C GLN A 428 12.56 22.93 -2.47
N LYS A 429 11.71 22.57 -3.44
CA LYS A 429 10.99 23.53 -4.30
C LYS A 429 9.80 24.24 -3.65
N PRO A 430 8.96 23.59 -2.81
CA PRO A 430 7.86 24.29 -2.13
C PRO A 430 8.37 25.43 -1.26
N GLU A 431 7.57 26.49 -1.13
CA GLU A 431 7.83 27.62 -0.22
C GLU A 431 7.61 27.22 1.25
N LEU A 432 6.68 26.30 1.51
CA LEU A 432 6.38 25.80 2.85
C LEU A 432 6.15 24.29 2.85
N VAL A 433 6.76 23.59 3.81
CA VAL A 433 6.47 22.18 4.14
C VAL A 433 6.14 22.05 5.62
N VAL A 434 4.92 21.60 5.93
CA VAL A 434 4.47 21.30 7.29
C VAL A 434 4.25 19.79 7.43
N ILE A 435 4.78 19.21 8.51
CA ILE A 435 4.62 17.80 8.84
C ILE A 435 3.99 17.67 10.23
N SER A 436 2.79 17.08 10.30
CA SER A 436 2.17 16.65 11.56
C SER A 436 2.54 15.21 11.84
N GLU A 437 3.33 14.96 12.89
CA GLU A 437 3.95 13.65 13.09
C GLU A 437 4.23 13.34 14.57
N CYS A 438 4.15 12.06 14.89
CA CYS A 438 4.45 11.48 16.20
C CYS A 438 5.96 11.36 16.46
N PHE A 439 6.74 11.04 15.41
CA PHE A 439 8.15 10.67 15.48
C PHE A 439 9.04 11.46 14.52
N TRP A 440 10.34 11.54 14.78
CA TRP A 440 11.31 12.15 13.87
C TRP A 440 11.64 11.28 12.64
N THR A 441 10.62 11.02 11.82
CA THR A 441 10.75 10.34 10.52
C THR A 441 11.61 11.17 9.56
N ALA A 442 12.06 10.56 8.47
CA ALA A 442 12.76 11.29 7.40
C ALA A 442 11.93 12.47 6.85
N ALA A 443 10.59 12.32 6.78
CA ALA A 443 9.71 13.43 6.38
C ALA A 443 9.75 14.60 7.37
N ALA A 444 9.64 14.32 8.68
CA ALA A 444 9.73 15.34 9.72
C ALA A 444 11.09 16.06 9.70
N LYS A 445 12.19 15.32 9.49
CA LYS A 445 13.55 15.88 9.35
C LYS A 445 13.72 16.79 8.12
N HIS A 446 12.84 16.66 7.12
CA HIS A 446 12.82 17.49 5.90
C HIS A 446 11.67 18.52 5.87
N ALA A 447 11.08 18.86 7.02
CA ALA A 447 10.04 19.88 7.13
C ALA A 447 10.63 21.29 7.35
N ASP A 448 9.82 22.31 7.09
CA ASP A 448 10.07 23.65 7.67
C ASP A 448 9.45 23.78 9.05
N ILE A 449 8.28 23.17 9.27
CA ILE A 449 7.57 23.17 10.56
C ILE A 449 7.11 21.75 10.88
N VAL A 450 7.42 21.29 12.08
CA VAL A 450 6.95 19.99 12.62
C VAL A 450 6.02 20.24 13.79
N LEU A 451 4.82 19.65 13.73
CA LEU A 451 3.84 19.69 14.80
C LEU A 451 3.77 18.31 15.49
N PRO A 452 3.97 18.22 16.82
CA PRO A 452 3.90 16.95 17.53
C PRO A 452 2.45 16.48 17.64
N ALA A 453 2.15 15.37 16.95
CA ALA A 453 0.84 14.72 17.01
C ALA A 453 0.81 13.61 18.08
N THR A 454 -0.35 13.41 18.70
CA THR A 454 -0.59 12.27 19.60
C THR A 454 -0.62 10.94 18.82
N THR A 455 -0.29 9.83 19.49
CA THR A 455 -0.66 8.48 19.05
C THR A 455 -2.12 8.17 19.37
N SER A 456 -2.61 7.03 18.86
CA SER A 456 -3.94 6.54 19.21
C SER A 456 -4.08 6.08 20.66
N PHE A 457 -2.97 5.90 21.41
CA PHE A 457 -3.01 5.51 22.83
C PHE A 457 -3.14 6.70 23.77
N GLU A 458 -3.07 7.92 23.23
CA GLU A 458 -3.10 9.18 23.97
C GLU A 458 -4.45 9.91 23.82
N ARG A 459 -5.45 9.28 23.20
CA ARG A 459 -6.78 9.86 22.88
C ARG A 459 -7.87 8.80 22.78
N ASN A 460 -9.13 9.23 22.66
CA ASN A 460 -10.27 8.31 22.52
C ASN A 460 -10.75 8.22 21.07
N ASP A 461 -11.18 7.04 20.64
CA ASP A 461 -11.81 6.80 19.34
C ASP A 461 -12.71 5.55 19.36
N LEU A 462 -13.27 5.19 18.20
CA LEU A 462 -13.94 3.93 17.92
C LEU A 462 -13.37 3.28 16.65
N THR A 463 -13.48 1.96 16.54
CA THR A 463 -13.20 1.26 15.28
C THR A 463 -14.08 0.03 15.06
N MET A 464 -14.16 -0.40 13.81
CA MET A 464 -14.54 -1.75 13.42
C MET A 464 -13.29 -2.65 13.30
N THR A 465 -13.43 -3.95 13.58
CA THR A 465 -12.45 -4.95 13.09
C THR A 465 -12.97 -5.64 11.84
N GLY A 466 -12.06 -5.96 10.92
CA GLY A 466 -12.36 -6.73 9.71
C GLY A 466 -12.95 -5.86 8.62
N ASP A 467 -12.11 -5.48 7.65
CA ASP A 467 -12.46 -4.54 6.58
C ASP A 467 -13.54 -5.11 5.64
N TYR A 468 -13.57 -6.43 5.50
CA TYR A 468 -14.59 -7.16 4.72
C TYR A 468 -15.68 -7.80 5.60
N SER A 469 -15.33 -8.22 6.81
CA SER A 469 -16.22 -8.98 7.69
C SER A 469 -17.11 -8.08 8.55
N ASN A 470 -16.62 -6.89 8.94
CA ASN A 470 -17.22 -6.03 9.95
C ASN A 470 -17.47 -6.78 11.27
N GLN A 471 -16.52 -7.63 11.70
CA GLN A 471 -16.76 -8.61 12.75
C GLN A 471 -17.01 -8.01 14.14
N HIS A 472 -16.34 -6.93 14.51
CA HIS A 472 -16.49 -6.35 15.84
C HIS A 472 -16.57 -4.83 15.80
N LEU A 473 -17.34 -4.24 16.73
CA LEU A 473 -17.29 -2.82 17.08
C LEU A 473 -16.47 -2.68 18.36
N VAL A 474 -15.46 -1.80 18.35
CA VAL A 474 -14.42 -1.73 19.39
C VAL A 474 -14.28 -0.30 19.95
N PRO A 475 -14.30 -0.13 21.29
CA PRO A 475 -13.91 1.13 21.91
C PRO A 475 -12.39 1.27 21.92
N MET A 476 -11.88 2.42 21.47
CA MET A 476 -10.46 2.76 21.54
C MET A 476 -10.26 3.83 22.61
N LYS A 477 -10.13 3.42 23.87
CA LYS A 477 -9.94 4.37 24.98
C LYS A 477 -8.52 4.87 25.08
N GLN A 478 -8.37 6.11 25.53
CA GLN A 478 -7.10 6.69 25.95
C GLN A 478 -6.46 5.81 27.04
N VAL A 479 -5.18 5.51 26.86
CA VAL A 479 -4.38 4.66 27.76
C VAL A 479 -3.49 5.50 28.67
N VAL A 480 -2.87 6.53 28.11
CA VAL A 480 -1.99 7.49 28.82
C VAL A 480 -2.37 8.92 28.40
N PRO A 481 -2.04 9.96 29.19
CA PRO A 481 -2.20 11.33 28.72
C PRO A 481 -1.26 11.64 27.54
N PRO A 482 -1.58 12.67 26.72
CA PRO A 482 -0.67 13.15 25.67
C PRO A 482 0.75 13.37 26.20
N ARG A 483 1.74 12.84 25.50
CA ARG A 483 3.15 12.93 25.90
C ARG A 483 3.73 14.27 25.47
N TYR A 484 4.51 14.88 26.37
CA TYR A 484 5.16 16.17 26.16
C TYR A 484 4.14 17.27 25.79
N GLU A 485 4.34 17.98 24.68
CA GLU A 485 3.39 18.98 24.18
C GLU A 485 2.58 18.48 22.97
N ALA A 486 2.50 17.15 22.75
CA ALA A 486 1.72 16.59 21.65
C ALA A 486 0.23 16.91 21.77
N ARG A 487 -0.42 17.18 20.63
CA ARG A 487 -1.87 17.46 20.55
C ARG A 487 -2.54 16.54 19.52
N ASN A 488 -3.86 16.35 19.64
CA ASN A 488 -4.61 15.64 18.61
C ASN A 488 -4.68 16.49 17.34
N ASP A 489 -4.61 15.85 16.18
CA ASP A 489 -4.82 16.53 14.89
C ASP A 489 -6.15 17.30 14.87
N PHE A 490 -7.21 16.75 15.49
CA PHE A 490 -8.52 17.41 15.60
C PHE A 490 -8.42 18.79 16.28
N ASP A 491 -7.69 18.88 17.39
CA ASP A 491 -7.53 20.11 18.17
C ASP A 491 -6.68 21.13 17.41
N ILE A 492 -5.59 20.67 16.80
CA ILE A 492 -4.68 21.50 15.98
C ILE A 492 -5.46 22.17 14.83
N PHE A 493 -6.24 21.38 14.09
CA PHE A 493 -6.98 21.87 12.93
C PHE A 493 -8.19 22.72 13.31
N ALA A 494 -8.83 22.47 14.47
CA ALA A 494 -9.87 23.34 15.00
C ALA A 494 -9.32 24.73 15.36
N GLU A 495 -8.14 24.80 15.99
CA GLU A 495 -7.49 26.06 16.37
C GLU A 495 -7.02 26.88 15.15
N LEU A 496 -6.54 26.20 14.11
CA LEU A 496 -6.20 26.85 12.84
C LEU A 496 -7.42 27.35 12.08
N SER A 497 -8.54 26.64 12.19
CA SER A 497 -9.80 27.07 11.58
C SER A 497 -10.28 28.39 12.18
N GLU A 498 -10.13 28.60 13.50
CA GLU A 498 -10.45 29.89 14.14
C GLU A 498 -9.54 31.03 13.68
N ARG A 499 -8.25 30.75 13.48
CA ARG A 499 -7.32 31.73 12.92
C ARG A 499 -7.68 32.07 11.47
N TRP A 500 -8.17 31.10 10.71
CA TRP A 500 -8.57 31.30 9.32
C TRP A 500 -9.76 32.24 9.18
N GLU A 501 -10.82 31.99 9.96
CA GLU A 501 -12.03 32.81 9.96
C GLU A 501 -12.70 32.83 11.34
N LYS A 502 -13.33 33.94 11.68
CA LYS A 502 -14.09 34.08 12.93
C LYS A 502 -15.19 33.02 13.01
N GLY A 503 -15.17 32.20 14.07
CA GLY A 503 -16.11 31.09 14.24
C GLY A 503 -15.73 29.81 13.49
N GLY A 504 -14.55 29.78 12.87
CA GLY A 504 -14.02 28.61 12.18
C GLY A 504 -13.83 27.41 13.11
N TYR A 505 -13.54 27.61 14.40
CA TYR A 505 -13.50 26.51 15.38
C TYR A 505 -14.85 25.78 15.45
N ALA A 506 -15.93 26.53 15.66
CA ALA A 506 -17.27 25.97 15.78
C ALA A 506 -17.73 25.32 14.47
N ARG A 507 -17.33 25.88 13.33
CA ARG A 507 -17.63 25.31 12.00
C ARG A 507 -16.90 24.00 11.76
N PHE A 508 -15.61 23.92 12.10
CA PHE A 508 -14.81 22.70 11.95
C PHE A 508 -15.32 21.60 12.87
N THR A 509 -15.51 21.91 14.16
CA THR A 509 -15.93 20.97 15.21
C THR A 509 -17.42 20.66 15.20
N GLU A 510 -18.23 21.46 14.50
CA GLU A 510 -19.70 21.49 14.60
C GLU A 510 -20.20 21.70 16.04
N GLY A 511 -19.41 22.38 16.88
CA GLY A 511 -19.71 22.62 18.28
C GLY A 511 -19.71 21.36 19.15
N LYS A 512 -19.16 20.25 18.67
CA LYS A 512 -19.12 18.96 19.38
C LYS A 512 -17.73 18.70 19.95
N SER A 513 -17.68 18.15 21.16
CA SER A 513 -16.47 17.59 21.77
C SER A 513 -16.10 16.23 21.14
N GLU A 514 -14.92 15.71 21.49
CA GLU A 514 -14.44 14.38 21.09
C GLU A 514 -15.51 13.29 21.36
N LEU A 515 -15.97 13.17 22.61
CA LEU A 515 -16.95 12.14 22.99
C LEU A 515 -18.31 12.34 22.31
N GLN A 516 -18.75 13.58 22.07
CA GLN A 516 -20.01 13.85 21.37
C GLN A 516 -19.94 13.42 19.89
N TRP A 517 -18.77 13.56 19.26
CA TRP A 517 -18.54 13.02 17.92
C TRP A 517 -18.59 11.48 17.90
N LEU A 518 -17.90 10.82 18.84
CA LEU A 518 -17.91 9.36 18.92
C LEU A 518 -19.32 8.82 19.19
N GLU A 519 -20.08 9.45 20.09
CA GLU A 519 -21.48 9.11 20.35
C GLU A 519 -22.36 9.31 19.09
N THR A 520 -22.13 10.38 18.33
CA THR A 520 -22.83 10.61 17.05
C THR A 520 -22.58 9.45 16.08
N PHE A 521 -21.31 9.05 15.92
CA PHE A 521 -20.96 7.96 15.01
C PHE A 521 -21.55 6.61 15.43
N TYR A 522 -21.51 6.34 16.74
CA TYR A 522 -22.11 5.16 17.33
C TYR A 522 -23.62 5.11 17.14
N ASN A 523 -24.33 6.23 17.36
CA ASN A 523 -25.78 6.30 17.22
C ASN A 523 -26.23 6.12 15.76
N VAL A 524 -25.47 6.64 14.78
CA VAL A 524 -25.71 6.35 13.36
C VAL A 524 -25.53 4.86 13.07
N ALA A 525 -24.47 4.24 13.61
CA ALA A 525 -24.22 2.81 13.46
C ALA A 525 -25.37 1.98 14.04
N ARG A 526 -25.83 2.31 15.25
CA ARG A 526 -26.96 1.67 15.93
C ARG A 526 -28.25 1.76 15.11
N GLN A 527 -28.55 2.93 14.54
CA GLN A 527 -29.73 3.10 13.68
C GLN A 527 -29.66 2.22 12.42
N ARG A 528 -28.49 2.17 11.77
CA ARG A 528 -28.28 1.33 10.57
C ARG A 528 -28.31 -0.16 10.93
N GLY A 529 -27.67 -0.54 12.03
CA GLY A 529 -27.62 -1.92 12.54
C GLY A 529 -29.00 -2.49 12.83
N ALA A 530 -29.94 -1.68 13.34
CA ALA A 530 -31.31 -2.11 13.58
C ALA A 530 -32.01 -2.63 12.31
N SER A 531 -31.72 -2.03 11.14
CA SER A 531 -32.24 -2.52 9.85
C SER A 531 -31.67 -3.89 9.42
N GLN A 532 -30.55 -4.28 10.01
CA GLN A 532 -29.87 -5.57 9.83
C GLN A 532 -30.15 -6.54 10.99
N GLN A 533 -31.11 -6.23 11.87
CA GLN A 533 -31.42 -6.98 13.09
C GLN A 533 -30.22 -7.08 14.07
N VAL A 534 -29.40 -6.03 14.11
CA VAL A 534 -28.32 -5.86 15.09
C VAL A 534 -28.75 -4.81 16.11
N GLU A 535 -28.88 -5.22 17.36
CA GLU A 535 -29.17 -4.32 18.47
C GLU A 535 -27.86 -3.93 19.18
N LEU A 536 -27.62 -2.63 19.30
CA LEU A 536 -26.51 -2.09 20.09
C LEU A 536 -27.06 -1.42 21.36
N PRO A 537 -26.36 -1.55 22.51
CA PRO A 537 -26.76 -0.86 23.74
C PRO A 537 -26.67 0.68 23.60
N PRO A 538 -27.15 1.45 24.58
CA PRO A 538 -26.85 2.89 24.66
C PRO A 538 -25.34 3.17 24.69
N PHE A 539 -24.90 4.28 24.08
CA PHE A 539 -23.47 4.62 23.98
C PHE A 539 -22.77 4.65 25.34
N ALA A 540 -23.40 5.24 26.37
CA ALA A 540 -22.83 5.31 27.72
C ALA A 540 -22.56 3.92 28.32
N GLU A 541 -23.47 2.95 28.11
CA GLU A 541 -23.30 1.58 28.59
C GLU A 541 -22.18 0.86 27.85
N PHE A 542 -22.15 0.96 26.51
CA PHE A 542 -21.07 0.42 25.69
C PHE A 542 -19.70 1.01 26.09
N TRP A 543 -19.64 2.33 26.23
CA TRP A 543 -18.42 3.03 26.57
C TRP A 543 -17.95 2.64 27.97
N GLN A 544 -18.84 2.55 28.96
CA GLN A 544 -18.49 2.14 30.32
C GLN A 544 -18.00 0.68 30.36
N ALA A 545 -18.65 -0.23 29.63
CA ALA A 545 -18.27 -1.64 29.57
C ALA A 545 -16.85 -1.85 29.05
N ASN A 546 -16.38 -1.00 28.13
CA ASN A 546 -15.05 -1.08 27.53
C ASN A 546 -14.74 -2.47 26.93
N GLN A 547 -15.74 -3.06 26.28
CA GLN A 547 -15.66 -4.37 25.65
C GLN A 547 -15.96 -4.26 24.16
N LEU A 548 -15.40 -5.16 23.37
CA LEU A 548 -15.81 -5.33 21.98
C LEU A 548 -17.23 -5.88 21.92
N ILE A 549 -17.97 -5.52 20.87
CA ILE A 549 -19.26 -6.13 20.52
C ILE A 549 -19.05 -6.94 19.25
N GLU A 550 -19.29 -8.24 19.30
CA GLU A 550 -19.26 -9.11 18.12
C GLU A 550 -20.55 -8.99 17.30
N MET A 551 -20.38 -8.82 16.00
CA MET A 551 -21.47 -8.71 15.04
C MET A 551 -21.97 -10.11 14.64
N PRO A 552 -23.30 -10.36 14.60
CA PRO A 552 -23.87 -11.66 14.28
C PRO A 552 -23.46 -12.19 12.90
N GLU A 553 -23.31 -13.51 12.80
CA GLU A 553 -23.06 -14.18 11.53
C GLU A 553 -24.18 -13.93 10.50
N ASN A 554 -23.82 -13.99 9.22
CA ASN A 554 -24.74 -14.01 8.10
C ASN A 554 -24.52 -15.29 7.26
N PRO A 555 -25.42 -16.28 7.34
CA PRO A 555 -25.30 -17.52 6.57
C PRO A 555 -25.22 -17.30 5.05
N ASP A 556 -25.92 -16.29 4.52
CA ASP A 556 -25.90 -15.98 3.09
C ASP A 556 -24.52 -15.50 2.63
N SER A 557 -23.85 -14.68 3.44
CA SER A 557 -22.48 -14.22 3.18
C SER A 557 -21.47 -15.37 3.17
N ALA A 558 -21.71 -16.44 3.95
CA ALA A 558 -20.84 -17.61 3.96
C ALA A 558 -20.94 -18.42 2.66
N ARG A 559 -21.97 -18.19 1.85
CA ARG A 559 -22.19 -18.80 0.53
C ARG A 559 -21.98 -17.80 -0.62
N PHE A 560 -21.33 -16.67 -0.36
CA PHE A 560 -21.09 -15.66 -1.39
C PHE A 560 -20.08 -16.14 -2.44
N ILE A 561 -20.50 -16.13 -3.70
CA ILE A 561 -19.65 -16.45 -4.87
C ILE A 561 -19.51 -15.19 -5.73
N ARG A 562 -18.28 -14.72 -5.89
CA ARG A 562 -17.99 -13.54 -6.71
C ARG A 562 -18.32 -13.84 -8.18
N PHE A 563 -19.03 -12.92 -8.84
CA PHE A 563 -19.50 -13.01 -10.24
C PHE A 563 -20.54 -14.09 -10.57
N ALA A 564 -21.08 -14.83 -9.59
CA ALA A 564 -22.02 -15.93 -9.89
C ALA A 564 -23.26 -15.48 -10.67
N ASP A 565 -23.90 -14.37 -10.29
CA ASP A 565 -25.10 -13.88 -10.98
C ASP A 565 -24.80 -13.46 -12.42
N PHE A 566 -23.69 -12.75 -12.64
CA PHE A 566 -23.22 -12.38 -13.98
C PHE A 566 -22.96 -13.61 -14.85
N CYS A 567 -22.19 -14.59 -14.37
CA CYS A 567 -21.83 -15.76 -15.18
C CYS A 567 -23.02 -16.68 -15.48
N ARG A 568 -24.03 -16.70 -14.58
CA ARG A 568 -25.28 -17.43 -14.77
C ARG A 568 -26.16 -16.80 -15.85
N ASP A 569 -26.30 -15.48 -15.83
CA ASP A 569 -27.08 -14.73 -16.83
C ASP A 569 -26.45 -13.34 -17.09
N PRO A 570 -25.49 -13.24 -18.05
CA PRO A 570 -24.83 -11.98 -18.36
C PRO A 570 -25.76 -10.91 -18.93
N GLN A 571 -26.92 -11.29 -19.46
CA GLN A 571 -27.88 -10.34 -20.03
C GLN A 571 -28.72 -9.69 -18.92
N ALA A 572 -29.17 -10.48 -17.94
CA ALA A 572 -29.92 -9.98 -16.79
C ALA A 572 -29.02 -9.29 -15.75
N HIS A 573 -27.75 -9.70 -15.65
CA HIS A 573 -26.80 -9.19 -14.66
C HIS A 573 -25.50 -8.69 -15.30
N PRO A 574 -25.56 -7.72 -16.24
CA PRO A 574 -24.37 -7.25 -16.95
C PRO A 574 -23.36 -6.58 -16.02
N LEU A 575 -22.08 -6.72 -16.35
CA LEU A 575 -21.01 -5.96 -15.70
C LEU A 575 -21.12 -4.47 -16.07
N LYS A 576 -20.47 -3.60 -15.29
CA LYS A 576 -20.42 -2.16 -15.56
C LYS A 576 -19.32 -1.76 -16.56
N THR A 577 -19.00 -2.64 -17.49
CA THR A 577 -18.09 -2.38 -18.62
C THR A 577 -18.87 -1.78 -19.79
N ALA A 578 -18.20 -1.33 -20.85
CA ALA A 578 -18.88 -0.76 -22.02
C ALA A 578 -19.73 -1.82 -22.75
N SER A 579 -19.28 -3.07 -22.75
CA SER A 579 -19.99 -4.20 -23.37
C SER A 579 -20.99 -4.92 -22.47
N GLY A 580 -20.98 -4.67 -21.15
CA GLY A 580 -21.72 -5.48 -20.17
C GLY A 580 -21.09 -6.84 -19.86
N LYS A 581 -19.93 -7.15 -20.46
CA LYS A 581 -19.18 -8.43 -20.33
C LYS A 581 -17.75 -8.19 -19.83
N ILE A 582 -16.99 -9.26 -19.60
CA ILE A 582 -15.55 -9.15 -19.36
C ILE A 582 -14.84 -8.70 -20.64
N GLU A 583 -14.12 -7.58 -20.61
CA GLU A 583 -13.39 -7.04 -21.77
C GLU A 583 -11.97 -7.60 -21.83
N ILE A 584 -11.76 -8.67 -22.61
CA ILE A 584 -10.41 -9.15 -22.95
C ILE A 584 -9.73 -8.16 -23.90
N PHE A 585 -10.50 -7.57 -24.82
CA PHE A 585 -10.10 -6.38 -25.55
C PHE A 585 -11.05 -5.23 -25.24
N SER A 586 -10.49 -4.05 -24.91
CA SER A 586 -11.24 -2.83 -24.67
C SER A 586 -10.96 -1.82 -25.76
N GLN A 587 -11.96 -1.55 -26.60
CA GLN A 587 -11.88 -0.54 -27.67
C GLN A 587 -11.54 0.83 -27.10
N ARG A 588 -12.09 1.18 -25.93
CA ARG A 588 -11.85 2.47 -25.28
C ARG A 588 -10.38 2.68 -24.92
N ILE A 589 -9.69 1.64 -24.45
CA ILE A 589 -8.24 1.71 -24.18
C ILE A 589 -7.46 1.79 -25.48
N ALA A 590 -7.83 0.98 -26.49
CA ALA A 590 -7.20 1.02 -27.81
C ALA A 590 -7.27 2.44 -28.44
N ASP A 591 -8.41 3.12 -28.31
CA ASP A 591 -8.65 4.46 -28.85
C ASP A 591 -7.75 5.54 -28.19
N TYR A 592 -7.24 5.30 -26.98
CA TYR A 592 -6.26 6.21 -26.35
C TYR A 592 -4.89 6.15 -27.05
N ALA A 593 -4.62 5.12 -27.84
CA ALA A 593 -3.37 4.91 -28.57
C ALA A 593 -2.12 5.00 -27.67
N TYR A 594 -2.21 4.46 -26.46
CA TYR A 594 -1.09 4.40 -25.52
C TYR A 594 -0.21 3.17 -25.81
N PRO A 595 1.05 3.35 -26.25
CA PRO A 595 1.97 2.23 -26.52
C PRO A 595 2.33 1.46 -25.25
N ASP A 596 2.22 2.10 -24.09
CA ASP A 596 2.49 1.57 -22.75
C ASP A 596 1.26 0.93 -22.10
N CYS A 597 0.10 0.93 -22.76
CA CYS A 597 -1.09 0.19 -22.34
C CYS A 597 -2.03 -0.09 -23.55
N PRO A 598 -1.76 -1.15 -24.32
CA PRO A 598 -2.54 -1.51 -25.52
C PRO A 598 -3.96 -1.98 -25.19
N GLY A 599 -4.77 -2.21 -26.24
CA GLY A 599 -6.19 -2.55 -26.12
C GLY A 599 -6.52 -3.94 -25.57
N HIS A 600 -5.53 -4.82 -25.36
CA HIS A 600 -5.66 -6.14 -24.73
C HIS A 600 -4.37 -6.45 -23.93
N PRO A 601 -4.36 -7.49 -23.06
CA PRO A 601 -3.15 -7.88 -22.34
C PRO A 601 -2.01 -8.23 -23.31
N MET A 602 -0.82 -7.70 -23.05
CA MET A 602 0.40 -7.97 -23.83
C MET A 602 1.64 -8.02 -22.95
N TRP A 603 2.61 -8.84 -23.35
CA TRP A 603 3.98 -8.71 -22.87
C TRP A 603 4.61 -7.44 -23.46
N LEU A 604 4.98 -6.52 -22.57
CA LEU A 604 5.71 -5.30 -22.88
C LEU A 604 7.04 -5.36 -22.13
N VAL A 605 8.16 -5.14 -22.84
CA VAL A 605 9.51 -5.24 -22.27
C VAL A 605 9.77 -4.04 -21.35
N PRO A 606 9.99 -4.25 -20.03
CA PRO A 606 10.31 -3.15 -19.11
C PRO A 606 11.68 -2.52 -19.38
N ASP A 607 11.86 -1.30 -18.90
CA ASP A 607 13.12 -0.55 -18.99
C ASP A 607 14.25 -1.21 -18.17
N GLU A 608 13.92 -1.85 -17.04
CA GLU A 608 14.87 -2.53 -16.15
C GLU A 608 14.30 -3.89 -15.74
N TRP A 609 14.90 -4.97 -16.22
CA TRP A 609 14.54 -6.36 -15.90
C TRP A 609 15.72 -7.30 -16.18
N GLN A 610 15.58 -8.60 -15.90
CA GLN A 610 16.66 -9.56 -16.07
C GLN A 610 17.27 -9.56 -17.48
N GLY A 611 16.45 -9.47 -18.52
CA GLY A 611 16.92 -9.59 -19.91
C GLY A 611 17.72 -8.39 -20.43
N ASN A 612 17.79 -7.29 -19.68
CA ASN A 612 18.65 -6.15 -20.01
C ASN A 612 19.55 -5.70 -18.85
N ALA A 613 19.72 -6.56 -17.85
CA ALA A 613 20.65 -6.33 -16.75
C ALA A 613 22.10 -6.25 -17.27
N GLU A 614 22.85 -5.26 -16.80
CA GLU A 614 24.30 -5.20 -17.02
C GLU A 614 25.00 -6.35 -16.29
N PRO A 615 26.23 -6.74 -16.68
CA PRO A 615 26.98 -7.78 -15.99
C PRO A 615 26.97 -7.59 -14.46
N GLU A 616 26.66 -8.67 -13.75
CA GLU A 616 26.61 -8.74 -12.28
C GLU A 616 25.50 -7.93 -11.60
N GLN A 617 24.61 -7.26 -12.35
CA GLN A 617 23.41 -6.67 -11.76
C GLN A 617 22.40 -7.73 -11.32
N LEU A 618 21.68 -7.43 -10.25
CA LEU A 618 20.64 -8.25 -9.65
C LEU A 618 19.31 -7.47 -9.66
N GLN A 619 18.19 -8.19 -9.81
CA GLN A 619 16.86 -7.60 -9.66
C GLN A 619 16.59 -7.30 -8.18
N VAL A 620 16.04 -6.13 -7.88
CA VAL A 620 15.76 -5.69 -6.50
C VAL A 620 14.28 -5.82 -6.19
N LEU A 621 13.93 -6.78 -5.33
CA LEU A 621 12.60 -6.95 -4.75
C LEU A 621 12.42 -6.07 -3.51
N SER A 622 11.42 -5.17 -3.54
CA SER A 622 11.08 -4.28 -2.42
C SER A 622 9.77 -4.69 -1.73
N ALA A 623 9.74 -5.93 -1.20
CA ALA A 623 8.55 -6.51 -0.57
C ALA A 623 8.17 -5.79 0.74
N HIS A 624 6.91 -5.95 1.18
CA HIS A 624 6.46 -5.42 2.47
C HIS A 624 7.13 -6.14 3.65
N PRO A 625 7.49 -5.44 4.74
CA PRO A 625 8.21 -6.03 5.89
C PRO A 625 7.30 -6.83 6.83
N ALA A 626 7.86 -7.85 7.49
CA ALA A 626 7.13 -8.72 8.42
C ALA A 626 6.93 -8.17 9.83
N HIS A 627 7.86 -7.32 10.30
CA HIS A 627 7.89 -6.78 11.66
C HIS A 627 7.68 -5.27 11.70
N ARG A 628 7.09 -4.71 10.64
CA ARG A 628 6.70 -3.30 10.55
C ARG A 628 5.39 -3.18 9.78
N LEU A 629 4.72 -2.05 9.95
CA LEU A 629 3.74 -1.57 8.97
C LEU A 629 4.42 -0.50 8.13
N HIS A 630 4.91 -0.86 6.95
CA HIS A 630 5.77 0.01 6.14
C HIS A 630 6.97 0.51 6.96
N SER A 631 7.05 1.81 7.19
CA SER A 631 8.06 2.46 8.01
C SER A 631 7.65 2.65 9.48
N GLN A 632 6.39 2.40 9.85
CA GLN A 632 5.98 2.43 11.23
C GLN A 632 6.72 1.33 12.01
N LEU A 633 7.17 1.66 13.21
CA LEU A 633 7.92 0.78 14.11
C LEU A 633 9.36 0.45 13.66
N ASN A 634 9.93 1.10 12.63
CA ASN A 634 11.34 0.87 12.27
C ASN A 634 12.31 1.26 13.41
N TYR A 635 11.95 2.22 14.26
CA TYR A 635 12.71 2.61 15.45
C TYR A 635 12.48 1.73 16.69
N SER A 636 11.51 0.79 16.63
CA SER A 636 11.06 0.04 17.79
C SER A 636 12.00 -1.11 18.15
N SER A 637 11.83 -1.69 19.34
CA SER A 637 12.54 -2.90 19.78
C SER A 637 12.36 -4.08 18.83
N LEU A 638 11.27 -4.13 18.05
CA LEU A 638 11.06 -5.14 17.01
C LEU A 638 12.17 -5.17 15.97
N ARG A 639 12.94 -4.07 15.82
CA ARG A 639 14.11 -4.02 14.95
C ARG A 639 15.19 -5.02 15.34
N GLU A 640 15.31 -5.35 16.63
CA GLU A 640 16.27 -6.33 17.14
C GLU A 640 16.01 -7.75 16.60
N LEU A 641 14.80 -8.03 16.10
CA LEU A 641 14.43 -9.34 15.54
C LEU A 641 15.00 -9.59 14.15
N TYR A 642 15.32 -8.55 13.38
CA TYR A 642 15.66 -8.69 11.95
C TYR A 642 16.88 -7.90 11.50
N ALA A 643 17.34 -6.89 12.25
CA ALA A 643 18.47 -6.09 11.82
C ALA A 643 19.77 -6.92 11.83
N VAL A 644 20.52 -6.86 10.73
CA VAL A 644 21.80 -7.56 10.58
C VAL A 644 22.91 -6.52 10.46
N ALA A 645 23.99 -6.68 11.23
CA ALA A 645 25.05 -5.66 11.37
C ALA A 645 24.50 -4.25 11.72
N ASN A 646 23.38 -4.20 12.46
CA ASN A 646 22.65 -2.97 12.75
C ASN A 646 22.15 -2.24 11.48
N ARG A 647 21.81 -2.96 10.41
CA ARG A 647 21.29 -2.46 9.12
C ARG A 647 20.03 -3.23 8.71
N GLU A 648 19.27 -2.70 7.76
CA GLU A 648 18.17 -3.46 7.13
C GLU A 648 18.76 -4.71 6.43
N PRO A 649 18.12 -5.88 6.57
CA PRO A 649 18.60 -7.10 5.93
C PRO A 649 18.38 -7.09 4.42
N VAL A 650 19.32 -7.66 3.68
CA VAL A 650 19.17 -8.02 2.28
C VAL A 650 19.29 -9.54 2.13
N THR A 651 18.26 -10.17 1.59
CA THR A 651 18.28 -11.61 1.28
C THR A 651 18.99 -11.84 -0.05
N ILE A 652 19.97 -12.74 -0.06
CA ILE A 652 20.84 -13.04 -1.21
C ILE A 652 20.91 -14.55 -1.41
N HIS A 653 20.83 -15.01 -2.67
CA HIS A 653 21.00 -16.43 -2.99
C HIS A 653 22.45 -16.89 -2.73
N PRO A 654 22.70 -18.12 -2.27
CA PRO A 654 24.05 -18.62 -2.00
C PRO A 654 25.02 -18.48 -3.19
N ASP A 655 24.58 -18.77 -4.41
CA ASP A 655 25.42 -18.64 -5.61
C ASP A 655 25.84 -17.19 -5.86
N ASP A 656 24.92 -16.23 -5.67
CA ASP A 656 25.18 -14.81 -5.85
C ASP A 656 26.12 -14.26 -4.77
N ALA A 657 25.97 -14.75 -3.53
CA ALA A 657 26.84 -14.42 -2.41
C ALA A 657 28.25 -15.00 -2.60
N GLN A 658 28.35 -16.27 -2.99
CA GLN A 658 29.62 -16.95 -3.24
C GLN A 658 30.42 -16.27 -4.36
N ALA A 659 29.76 -15.91 -5.47
CA ALA A 659 30.38 -15.20 -6.58
C ALA A 659 31.00 -13.85 -6.16
N ARG A 660 30.54 -13.27 -5.05
CA ARG A 660 30.94 -11.95 -4.53
C ARG A 660 31.73 -12.01 -3.23
N GLY A 661 32.04 -13.21 -2.71
CA GLY A 661 32.74 -13.40 -1.44
C GLY A 661 31.98 -12.85 -0.23
N ILE A 662 30.65 -12.83 -0.28
CA ILE A 662 29.77 -12.35 0.78
C ILE A 662 29.40 -13.53 1.69
N GLN A 663 29.46 -13.31 3.01
CA GLN A 663 29.01 -14.26 4.03
C GLN A 663 27.81 -13.71 4.79
N ASP A 664 27.08 -14.61 5.44
CA ASP A 664 25.96 -14.22 6.31
C ASP A 664 26.45 -13.28 7.41
N GLY A 665 25.70 -12.20 7.67
CA GLY A 665 26.10 -11.18 8.65
C GLY A 665 27.02 -10.08 8.14
N ASP A 666 27.59 -10.20 6.94
CA ASP A 666 28.43 -9.14 6.36
C ASP A 666 27.63 -7.86 6.12
N THR A 667 28.25 -6.70 6.34
CA THR A 667 27.73 -5.44 5.80
C THR A 667 28.06 -5.39 4.31
N VAL A 668 27.04 -5.12 3.50
CA VAL A 668 27.14 -5.04 2.04
C VAL A 668 26.67 -3.69 1.55
N ARG A 669 27.18 -3.28 0.38
CA ARG A 669 26.74 -2.09 -0.33
C ARG A 669 25.94 -2.52 -1.55
N LEU A 670 24.75 -1.93 -1.71
CA LEU A 670 23.96 -2.04 -2.93
C LEU A 670 23.93 -0.67 -3.61
N TRP A 671 24.11 -0.63 -4.93
CA TRP A 671 24.12 0.64 -5.66
C TRP A 671 23.67 0.51 -7.11
N ASN A 672 23.25 1.65 -7.66
CA ASN A 672 23.07 1.88 -9.09
C ASN A 672 23.27 3.38 -9.40
N SER A 673 22.87 3.84 -10.57
CA SER A 673 23.01 5.24 -10.99
C SER A 673 22.17 6.23 -10.18
N ARG A 674 21.18 5.76 -9.39
CA ARG A 674 20.28 6.60 -8.59
C ARG A 674 20.78 6.81 -7.16
N GLY A 675 21.50 5.85 -6.60
CA GLY A 675 22.05 5.96 -5.26
C GLY A 675 22.69 4.68 -4.76
N GLN A 676 23.01 4.69 -3.46
CA GLN A 676 23.70 3.59 -2.79
C GLN A 676 23.23 3.46 -1.33
N ILE A 677 23.16 2.22 -0.84
CA ILE A 677 22.70 1.89 0.51
C ILE A 677 23.61 0.84 1.15
N LEU A 678 23.68 0.85 2.48
CA LEU A 678 24.22 -0.25 3.28
C LEU A 678 23.11 -1.17 3.76
N ALA A 679 23.36 -2.47 3.74
CA ALA A 679 22.47 -3.52 4.24
C ALA A 679 23.28 -4.62 4.93
N GLY A 680 22.62 -5.46 5.73
CA GLY A 680 23.22 -6.67 6.31
C GLY A 680 22.85 -7.91 5.51
N ALA A 681 23.82 -8.72 5.12
CA ALA A 681 23.61 -9.90 4.29
C ALA A 681 22.90 -11.03 5.05
N VAL A 682 21.84 -11.57 4.43
CA VAL A 682 21.13 -12.80 4.84
C VAL A 682 21.18 -13.78 3.68
N ILE A 683 21.93 -14.88 3.83
CA ILE A 683 22.09 -15.87 2.75
C ILE A 683 20.97 -16.91 2.84
N SER A 684 20.22 -17.10 1.75
CA SER A 684 19.10 -18.04 1.73
C SER A 684 18.81 -18.59 0.33
N GLU A 685 18.56 -19.90 0.23
CA GLU A 685 18.04 -20.57 -0.98
C GLU A 685 16.57 -20.19 -1.27
N GLY A 686 15.90 -19.49 -0.34
CA GLY A 686 14.52 -19.04 -0.47
C GLY A 686 14.32 -17.83 -1.39
N ILE A 687 15.25 -17.55 -2.30
CA ILE A 687 15.16 -16.47 -3.27
C ILE A 687 15.75 -16.92 -4.60
N LYS A 688 15.16 -16.50 -5.71
CA LYS A 688 15.66 -16.88 -7.04
C LYS A 688 17.10 -16.35 -7.26
N PRO A 689 18.02 -17.14 -7.82
CA PRO A 689 19.31 -16.62 -8.30
C PRO A 689 19.13 -15.43 -9.25
N GLY A 690 19.95 -14.40 -9.10
CA GLY A 690 19.81 -13.13 -9.82
C GLY A 690 18.84 -12.13 -9.17
N VAL A 691 18.21 -12.48 -8.05
CA VAL A 691 17.25 -11.62 -7.33
C VAL A 691 17.71 -11.43 -5.89
N ILE A 692 17.61 -10.19 -5.41
CA ILE A 692 17.82 -9.84 -4.01
C ILE A 692 16.58 -9.18 -3.44
N CYS A 693 16.29 -9.42 -2.16
CA CYS A 693 15.13 -8.83 -1.48
C CYS A 693 15.60 -7.93 -0.34
N ILE A 694 15.09 -6.71 -0.32
CA ILE A 694 15.24 -5.79 0.81
C ILE A 694 13.88 -5.12 1.04
N HIS A 695 13.34 -5.29 2.25
CA HIS A 695 11.99 -4.85 2.52
C HIS A 695 11.87 -3.32 2.53
N GLU A 696 10.73 -2.81 2.06
CA GLU A 696 10.46 -1.37 2.14
C GLU A 696 10.29 -0.88 3.59
N GLY A 697 10.34 0.45 3.75
CA GLY A 697 10.01 1.10 5.01
C GLY A 697 11.19 1.43 5.92
N ALA A 698 12.40 0.96 5.64
CA ALA A 698 13.59 1.40 6.37
C ALA A 698 13.74 2.93 6.25
N TRP A 699 13.93 3.60 7.38
CA TRP A 699 14.05 5.06 7.45
C TRP A 699 15.33 5.51 6.73
N PRO A 700 15.26 6.37 5.70
CA PRO A 700 16.43 6.89 5.03
C PRO A 700 17.35 7.66 5.99
N ASP A 701 18.64 7.42 5.87
CA ASP A 701 19.69 8.05 6.67
C ASP A 701 20.92 8.26 5.79
N LEU A 702 20.86 9.28 4.95
CA LEU A 702 21.89 9.58 3.95
C LEU A 702 23.08 10.29 4.59
N ASP A 703 24.27 9.78 4.35
CA ASP A 703 25.52 10.47 4.69
C ASP A 703 26.04 11.27 3.49
N LEU A 704 25.82 12.58 3.53
CA LEU A 704 26.25 13.49 2.48
C LEU A 704 27.78 13.67 2.43
N THR A 705 28.51 13.29 3.48
CA THR A 705 29.98 13.34 3.50
C THR A 705 30.61 12.06 2.92
N ALA A 706 29.82 11.00 2.77
CA ALA A 706 30.19 9.73 2.16
C ALA A 706 29.36 9.46 0.89
N ASP A 707 29.43 10.40 -0.06
CA ASP A 707 28.81 10.29 -1.40
C ASP A 707 27.31 9.95 -1.37
N GLY A 708 26.59 10.41 -0.34
CA GLY A 708 25.15 10.23 -0.19
C GLY A 708 24.72 8.79 0.14
N ILE A 709 25.60 7.97 0.72
CA ILE A 709 25.25 6.59 1.07
C ILE A 709 24.19 6.52 2.17
N CYS A 710 23.13 5.75 1.92
CA CYS A 710 22.12 5.49 2.95
C CYS A 710 22.65 4.47 3.95
N LYS A 711 22.86 4.92 5.18
CA LYS A 711 23.42 4.10 6.26
C LYS A 711 22.46 3.04 6.79
N ASN A 712 21.14 3.13 6.56
CA ASN A 712 20.16 2.18 7.14
C ASN A 712 19.73 1.04 6.20
N GLY A 713 19.75 1.25 4.89
CA GLY A 713 19.18 0.31 3.91
C GLY A 713 17.81 0.70 3.34
N ALA A 714 17.56 1.99 3.11
CA ALA A 714 16.30 2.43 2.50
C ALA A 714 16.25 2.08 0.99
N VAL A 715 15.61 0.96 0.65
CA VAL A 715 15.56 0.42 -0.73
C VAL A 715 15.08 1.43 -1.79
N ASN A 716 14.19 2.35 -1.44
CA ASN A 716 13.67 3.33 -2.40
C ASN A 716 14.74 4.31 -2.94
N VAL A 717 15.93 4.38 -2.32
CA VAL A 717 17.12 5.04 -2.88
C VAL A 717 17.54 4.40 -4.22
N LEU A 718 17.31 3.10 -4.40
CA LEU A 718 17.69 2.32 -5.59
C LEU A 718 16.55 2.21 -6.61
N THR A 719 15.30 2.45 -6.20
CA THR A 719 14.12 2.29 -7.07
C THR A 719 13.95 3.47 -8.03
N LYS A 720 13.33 3.21 -9.19
CA LYS A 720 13.09 4.22 -10.22
C LYS A 720 11.72 4.89 -10.04
N ASP A 721 11.69 6.22 -10.05
CA ASP A 721 10.45 7.00 -10.01
C ASP A 721 9.87 7.18 -11.42
N LEU A 722 9.02 6.22 -11.82
CA LEU A 722 8.31 6.20 -13.10
C LEU A 722 6.85 5.75 -12.92
N PRO A 723 5.91 6.22 -13.76
CA PRO A 723 4.54 5.75 -13.77
C PRO A 723 4.42 4.35 -14.39
N SER A 724 3.51 3.51 -13.89
CA SER A 724 3.19 2.19 -14.46
C SER A 724 2.91 2.27 -15.97
N SER A 725 2.04 3.21 -16.37
CA SER A 725 1.77 3.62 -17.74
C SER A 725 0.99 4.95 -17.71
N ARG A 726 0.69 5.51 -18.89
CA ARG A 726 -0.23 6.64 -19.05
C ARG A 726 -1.67 6.33 -18.62
N LEU A 727 -2.08 5.06 -18.55
CA LEU A 727 -3.41 4.68 -18.07
C LEU A 727 -3.51 4.92 -16.55
N GLY A 728 -2.77 4.15 -15.75
CA GLY A 728 -2.88 4.20 -14.29
C GLY A 728 -2.06 5.30 -13.62
N ASN A 729 -0.88 5.63 -14.16
CA ASN A 729 0.12 6.45 -13.47
C ASN A 729 0.41 5.94 -12.03
N GLY A 730 0.34 4.61 -11.80
CA GLY A 730 0.67 3.99 -10.53
C GLY A 730 2.19 3.96 -10.29
N CYS A 731 2.62 3.63 -9.08
CA CYS A 731 4.05 3.47 -8.79
C CYS A 731 4.62 2.20 -9.44
N ALA A 732 5.89 2.25 -9.84
CA ALA A 732 6.63 1.14 -10.42
C ALA A 732 7.87 0.77 -9.58
N GLY A 733 7.76 0.82 -8.25
CA GLY A 733 8.89 0.65 -7.33
C GLY A 733 9.59 -0.72 -7.39
N ASN A 734 8.90 -1.78 -7.81
CA ASN A 734 9.48 -3.12 -8.01
C ASN A 734 10.15 -3.30 -9.39
N THR A 735 10.53 -2.20 -10.05
CA THR A 735 11.30 -2.17 -11.30
C THR A 735 12.65 -1.51 -11.00
N ALA A 736 13.63 -2.33 -10.58
CA ALA A 736 14.97 -1.85 -10.24
C ALA A 736 16.04 -2.95 -10.42
N LEU A 737 17.19 -2.53 -10.93
CA LEU A 737 18.44 -3.30 -10.97
C LEU A 737 19.51 -2.63 -10.09
N ALA A 738 20.36 -3.43 -9.45
CA ALA A 738 21.48 -2.94 -8.65
C ALA A 738 22.68 -3.90 -8.65
N TRP A 739 23.86 -3.35 -8.44
CA TRP A 739 25.04 -4.12 -8.06
C TRP A 739 25.10 -4.31 -6.55
N LEU A 740 25.85 -5.33 -6.14
CA LEU A 740 26.04 -5.74 -4.76
C LEU A 740 27.50 -6.12 -4.53
N GLU A 741 28.08 -5.67 -3.43
CA GLU A 741 29.43 -6.03 -3.00
C GLU A 741 29.55 -6.05 -1.47
N LYS A 742 30.57 -6.75 -0.97
CA LYS A 742 30.98 -6.63 0.43
C LYS A 742 31.51 -5.22 0.70
N TYR A 743 30.96 -4.55 1.71
CA TYR A 743 31.38 -3.19 2.06
C TYR A 743 32.70 -3.21 2.84
N ASN A 744 33.74 -2.59 2.29
CA ASN A 744 35.07 -2.47 2.91
C ASN A 744 35.42 -1.01 3.27
N GLY A 745 34.44 -0.10 3.24
CA GLY A 745 34.62 1.30 3.61
C GLY A 745 34.65 1.51 5.13
N PRO A 746 34.79 2.77 5.60
CA PRO A 746 34.77 3.08 7.03
C PRO A 746 33.43 2.70 7.66
N GLU A 747 33.44 2.35 8.93
CA GLU A 747 32.22 2.11 9.69
C GLU A 747 31.41 3.41 9.79
N LEU A 748 30.16 3.39 9.33
CA LEU A 748 29.27 4.56 9.34
C LEU A 748 28.21 4.39 10.42
N THR A 749 28.19 5.24 11.44
CA THR A 749 27.20 5.18 12.53
C THR A 749 25.80 5.50 12.03
N LEU A 750 24.84 4.63 12.34
CA LEU A 750 23.43 4.82 12.02
C LEU A 750 22.80 5.90 12.92
N THR A 751 22.17 6.90 12.31
CA THR A 751 21.55 8.07 12.97
C THR A 751 20.08 8.26 12.59
N ALA A 752 19.50 7.34 11.81
CA ALA A 752 18.09 7.39 11.39
C ALA A 752 17.12 7.64 12.56
N PHE A 753 17.41 7.06 13.73
CA PHE A 753 16.57 7.04 14.91
C PHE A 753 16.94 8.10 15.97
N GLU A 754 17.85 9.01 15.63
CA GLU A 754 18.17 10.15 16.49
C GLU A 754 17.32 11.37 16.09
N PRO A 755 16.81 12.16 17.05
CA PRO A 755 16.25 13.47 16.77
C PRO A 755 17.27 14.38 16.05
N PRO A 756 16.82 15.36 15.23
CA PRO A 756 17.73 16.29 14.59
C PRO A 756 18.41 17.21 15.61
N ALA A 757 19.51 17.82 15.19
CA ALA A 757 20.16 18.89 15.95
C ALA A 757 19.15 20.04 16.20
N SER A 758 19.16 20.55 17.43
CA SER A 758 18.29 21.66 17.83
C SER A 758 19.00 22.63 18.76
N SER A 759 18.60 23.90 18.68
CA SER A 759 19.16 25.02 19.45
C SER A 759 18.11 25.78 20.23
#